data_AF-A0A662EP83-F1
#
_entry.id   AF-A0A662EP83-F1
#
_cell.length_a   1.000
_cell.length_b   1.000
_cell.length_c   1.000
_cell.angle_alpha   90.00
_cell.angle_beta   90.00
_cell.angle_gamma   90.00
#
_symmetry.space_group_name_H-M   'P 1'
#
loop_
_entity.id
_entity.type
_entity.pdbx_description
1 polymer ?
#
loop_
_entity_poly.entity_id
_entity_poly.type
_entity_poly.pdbx_seq_one_letter_code
_entity_poly.pdbx_strand_id
1 'polypeptide(L)'
;MNGLLRSALAEVDRALAELIRAEERRQVEKIILIPSESLTPKAVREALGSVFTSIYAEGYPREEDLRLPEERILDLAERLAYNRRYADRRFYKGTELVDVVEALACRRAAECFATDEVSPDEIYVNVQALSGAAANMAIYDALLSPGDTIMAMELSQGGHLSHGSPFHQSGRRFRVISYGVDPRTERLDYDHIMDLAVKHRPRMIIAGYTSYPWAPDWAAFREIADKVGAYLMADIAHTAGMAIAGVYPNPIGYADVVMFTTHKTLCGPRGAVIMTTDPDIAKLIELAVFPGAQGGPHVNKFAAIAAAFALARTPEFQKLQRKIVENAQYLAYALQKEGLKLAYGGTDTHLLVIDLRAIKTRNGETMMGEIAARILDLVGLVTNKNTIPGDTSAADAHGIRMGTPWVTERGMGKEEMEEIARITAMVLREIRPFTYIGVTGPLSRGKLPLRVLEEARARTRELLSRFIEEPVAPPPASRVTRHASPEVFVLRGRRSVYLLHEAGTADVLSLAPGEGVRSLFFDGEGNLISEGVVARLPDGPYGEAMYLVAAPEGKGVELRKWLSALSDCYVLFDPEDIYRKVQGPAVIEDLGDGLCVMSDGWVEFTVEGERFRLGRGGEFEGDTKKLFLGVTGDIKEIYGKHPELFAVKKPYFVGEPLVREAIRASRPFDSPITHHPSPITHHASRVTKVTPLNAWHREHGANMAEFAGYDMPLWFSSALEEHRAVRERAGLFDLGHMGTIMVSGRYAEAFLDLVFSNYAAWIHPGQAMYGFLLDHRAQVIDDLMIYRLARDRYLLVVNAANEDRDFAWLRAVNSGEIRPDPDRPWVEPPGEVELRFLKDEEGGLVDLALQGPRSREVLSKLLPRRDALRLRALRKMEFIELELAGAEVICARTGYTGEPMGYEIYVPKEKAQAVWEAILDAGKELGVLPCGLAARDSLRCEAGLPLWGHELAGDHGVLPHEAGFGAYVKLHKPFFIGREAYVEALEKWEREIVRFGVPAGTRPVRAGAAVTDRGGRVIGWVTSCVATPKGNQIGMALVWRRGLQEGTPIGLALGTTPECLELGARLPWLVEGKVLPRFPWEAEPFGWEGD
;
A
#
# COMPACT_ATOMS: atom_id res chain seq x y z
N MET A 1 -6.63 25.84 -42.73
CA MET A 1 -7.09 25.15 -41.50
C MET A 1 -5.87 24.58 -40.81
N ASN A 2 -5.76 24.74 -39.49
CA ASN A 2 -4.57 24.37 -38.72
C ASN A 2 -4.46 22.83 -38.65
N GLY A 3 -3.41 22.25 -39.27
CA GLY A 3 -3.19 20.80 -39.32
C GLY A 3 -3.10 20.16 -37.94
N LEU A 4 -2.60 20.90 -36.94
CA LEU A 4 -2.46 20.45 -35.55
C LEU A 4 -3.78 19.98 -34.93
N LEU A 5 -4.91 20.61 -35.27
CA LEU A 5 -6.22 20.32 -34.67
C LEU A 5 -6.98 19.18 -35.39
N ARG A 6 -6.39 18.59 -36.44
CA ARG A 6 -7.00 17.49 -37.23
C ARG A 6 -6.20 16.19 -37.18
N SER A 7 -5.00 16.22 -36.61
CA SER A 7 -4.15 15.03 -36.49
C SER A 7 -4.80 13.95 -35.64
N ALA A 8 -4.59 12.69 -36.04
CA ALA A 8 -5.02 11.55 -35.25
C ALA A 8 -4.21 11.47 -33.95
N LEU A 9 -4.78 10.83 -32.91
CA LEU A 9 -4.09 10.68 -31.62
C LEU A 9 -2.69 10.06 -31.79
N ALA A 10 -2.54 9.04 -32.65
CA ALA A 10 -1.25 8.39 -32.87
C ALA A 10 -0.19 9.29 -33.53
N GLU A 11 -0.60 10.36 -34.23
CA GLU A 11 0.31 11.35 -34.82
C GLU A 11 0.73 12.40 -33.78
N VAL A 12 -0.18 12.78 -32.87
CA VAL A 12 0.06 13.79 -31.83
C VAL A 12 0.79 13.20 -30.62
N ASP A 13 0.37 12.01 -30.18
CA ASP A 13 0.86 11.31 -29.01
C ASP A 13 0.81 9.79 -29.23
N ARG A 14 1.89 9.28 -29.84
CA ARG A 14 2.07 7.84 -30.07
C ARG A 14 2.09 7.03 -28.78
N ALA A 15 2.68 7.57 -27.71
CA ALA A 15 2.78 6.86 -26.44
C ALA A 15 1.40 6.63 -25.82
N LEU A 16 0.54 7.64 -25.82
CA LEU A 16 -0.84 7.51 -25.37
C LEU A 16 -1.66 6.56 -26.25
N ALA A 17 -1.46 6.59 -27.58
CA ALA A 17 -2.10 5.62 -28.47
C ALA A 17 -1.66 4.17 -28.19
N GLU A 18 -0.39 3.94 -27.87
CA GLU A 18 0.12 2.62 -27.47
C GLU A 18 -0.44 2.17 -26.11
N LEU A 19 -0.62 3.08 -25.15
CA LEU A 19 -1.27 2.78 -23.86
C LEU A 19 -2.74 2.39 -24.02
N ILE A 20 -3.50 3.07 -24.90
CA ILE A 20 -4.89 2.70 -25.20
C ILE A 20 -4.94 1.29 -25.78
N ARG A 21 -4.07 0.96 -26.75
CA ARG A 21 -3.99 -0.39 -27.32
C ARG A 21 -3.58 -1.44 -26.29
N ALA A 22 -2.72 -1.09 -25.33
CA ALA A 22 -2.34 -1.99 -24.24
C ALA A 22 -3.53 -2.28 -23.30
N GLU A 23 -4.39 -1.30 -23.03
CA GLU A 23 -5.61 -1.50 -22.25
C GLU A 23 -6.67 -2.30 -23.04
N GLU A 24 -6.85 -2.03 -24.34
CA GLU A 24 -7.69 -2.86 -25.22
C GLU A 24 -7.24 -4.33 -25.18
N ARG A 25 -5.93 -4.57 -25.24
CA ARG A 25 -5.36 -5.91 -25.08
C ARG A 25 -5.70 -6.51 -23.72
N ARG A 26 -5.48 -5.79 -22.62
CA ARG A 26 -5.77 -6.28 -21.26
C ARG A 26 -7.23 -6.71 -21.12
N GLN A 27 -8.15 -5.93 -21.68
CA GLN A 27 -9.59 -6.20 -21.66
C GLN A 27 -9.97 -7.47 -22.42
N VAL A 28 -9.23 -7.80 -23.48
CA VAL A 28 -9.41 -9.03 -24.27
C VAL A 28 -8.73 -10.25 -23.61
N GLU A 29 -7.55 -10.05 -23.04
CA GLU A 29 -6.68 -11.10 -22.46
C GLU A 29 -7.00 -11.44 -20.99
N LYS A 30 -8.00 -10.80 -20.38
CA LYS A 30 -8.48 -11.12 -19.03
C LYS A 30 -9.98 -11.39 -19.00
N ILE A 31 -10.40 -12.18 -18.00
CA ILE A 31 -11.80 -12.40 -17.65
C ILE A 31 -12.16 -11.40 -16.55
N ILE A 32 -12.94 -10.39 -16.91
CA ILE A 32 -13.34 -9.33 -15.97
C ILE A 32 -14.64 -9.73 -15.28
N LEU A 33 -14.58 -9.85 -13.95
CA LEU A 33 -15.69 -10.25 -13.08
C LEU A 33 -16.04 -9.13 -12.08
N ILE A 34 -15.66 -7.88 -12.35
CA ILE A 34 -16.05 -6.74 -11.50
C ILE A 34 -17.51 -6.39 -11.84
N PRO A 35 -18.48 -6.49 -10.90
CA PRO A 35 -19.91 -6.32 -11.20
C PRO A 35 -20.33 -4.88 -11.54
N SER A 36 -19.43 -3.92 -11.33
CA SER A 36 -19.61 -2.52 -11.72
C SER A 36 -18.97 -2.16 -13.05
N GLU A 37 -18.37 -3.13 -13.75
CA GLU A 37 -17.78 -2.95 -15.07
C GLU A 37 -18.61 -3.66 -16.14
N SER A 38 -18.66 -3.04 -17.32
CA SER A 38 -19.32 -3.52 -18.54
C SER A 38 -18.59 -2.98 -19.76
N LEU A 39 -18.72 -3.64 -20.89
CA LEU A 39 -18.26 -3.18 -22.20
C LEU A 39 -19.16 -2.06 -22.71
N THR A 40 -18.62 -0.85 -22.83
CA THR A 40 -19.35 0.27 -23.45
C THR A 40 -19.48 0.04 -24.96
N PRO A 41 -20.71 -0.02 -25.53
CA PRO A 41 -20.94 -0.24 -26.95
C PRO A 41 -20.24 0.81 -27.83
N LYS A 42 -19.84 0.40 -29.03
CA LYS A 42 -19.14 1.26 -29.99
C LYS A 42 -19.93 2.55 -30.30
N ALA A 43 -21.23 2.44 -30.54
CA ALA A 43 -22.10 3.60 -30.79
C ALA A 43 -22.11 4.62 -29.63
N VAL A 44 -22.03 4.15 -28.38
CA VAL A 44 -21.95 5.01 -27.19
C VAL A 44 -20.59 5.73 -27.14
N ARG A 45 -19.49 5.03 -27.45
CA ARG A 45 -18.15 5.63 -27.53
C ARG A 45 -18.04 6.66 -28.67
N GLU A 46 -18.66 6.40 -29.81
CA GLU A 46 -18.74 7.34 -30.95
C GLU A 46 -19.46 8.64 -30.56
N ALA A 47 -20.60 8.53 -29.88
CA ALA A 47 -21.32 9.70 -29.37
C ALA A 47 -20.51 10.48 -28.31
N LEU A 48 -19.80 9.77 -27.43
CA LEU A 48 -18.96 10.37 -26.38
C LEU A 48 -17.76 11.13 -26.97
N GLY A 49 -17.17 10.63 -28.05
CA GLY A 49 -16.05 11.26 -28.77
C GLY A 49 -16.46 12.34 -29.78
N SER A 50 -17.74 12.74 -29.81
CA SER A 50 -18.27 13.66 -30.82
C SER A 50 -17.95 15.13 -30.54
N VAL A 51 -18.28 15.99 -31.52
CA VAL A 51 -18.09 17.46 -31.46
C VAL A 51 -18.88 18.15 -30.35
N PHE A 52 -19.84 17.47 -29.74
CA PHE A 52 -20.58 18.00 -28.59
C PHE A 52 -19.68 18.29 -27.37
N THR A 53 -18.48 17.71 -27.30
CA THR A 53 -17.49 18.02 -26.25
C THR A 53 -17.06 19.50 -26.22
N SER A 54 -17.24 20.24 -27.32
CA SER A 54 -16.81 21.63 -27.47
C SER A 54 -17.89 22.66 -27.10
N ILE A 55 -19.10 22.24 -26.71
CA ILE A 55 -20.23 23.15 -26.47
C ILE A 55 -20.42 23.40 -24.97
N TYR A 56 -20.51 24.67 -24.60
CA TYR A 56 -20.84 25.11 -23.23
C TYR A 56 -22.34 25.46 -23.17
N ALA A 57 -23.11 24.79 -22.32
CA ALA A 57 -24.58 24.85 -22.35
C ALA A 57 -25.22 24.90 -20.96
N GLU A 58 -24.76 25.81 -20.10
CA GLU A 58 -25.36 26.02 -18.77
C GLU A 58 -26.86 26.34 -18.84
N GLY A 59 -27.63 25.77 -17.91
CA GLY A 59 -29.09 25.79 -17.91
C GLY A 59 -29.70 24.48 -18.39
N TYR A 60 -30.99 24.52 -18.73
CA TYR A 60 -31.80 23.36 -19.14
C TYR A 60 -32.64 23.68 -20.38
N PRO A 61 -33.14 22.65 -21.11
CA PRO A 61 -34.19 22.83 -22.10
C PRO A 61 -35.48 23.40 -21.48
N ARG A 62 -36.44 23.80 -22.33
CA ARG A 62 -37.78 24.15 -21.85
C ARG A 62 -38.48 22.88 -21.38
N GLU A 63 -39.20 22.98 -20.27
CA GLU A 63 -39.87 21.83 -19.67
C GLU A 63 -40.84 21.13 -20.63
N GLU A 64 -41.54 21.91 -21.45
CA GLU A 64 -42.43 21.40 -22.50
C GLU A 64 -41.71 20.53 -23.53
N ASP A 65 -40.46 20.86 -23.87
CA ASP A 65 -39.67 20.11 -24.88
C ASP A 65 -39.25 18.73 -24.35
N LEU A 66 -39.08 18.58 -23.03
CA LEU A 66 -38.71 17.31 -22.38
C LEU A 66 -39.85 16.28 -22.42
N ARG A 67 -41.10 16.74 -22.58
CA ARG A 67 -42.31 15.90 -22.60
C ARG A 67 -42.81 15.58 -24.01
N LEU A 68 -42.15 16.09 -25.04
CA LEU A 68 -42.53 15.78 -26.41
C LEU A 68 -42.24 14.31 -26.74
N PRO A 69 -43.04 13.67 -27.61
CA PRO A 69 -42.69 12.36 -28.13
C PRO A 69 -41.40 12.46 -28.97
N GLU A 70 -40.64 11.36 -29.01
CA GLU A 70 -39.32 11.31 -29.67
C GLU A 70 -39.37 11.85 -31.12
N GLU A 71 -40.42 11.52 -31.88
CA GLU A 71 -40.61 12.01 -33.27
C GLU A 71 -40.65 13.54 -33.38
N ARG A 72 -41.24 14.24 -32.40
CA ARG A 72 -41.33 15.71 -32.38
C ARG A 72 -40.10 16.37 -31.79
N ILE A 73 -39.41 15.70 -30.86
CA ILE A 73 -38.08 16.13 -30.40
C ILE A 73 -37.11 16.15 -31.59
N LEU A 74 -37.20 15.15 -32.47
CA LEU A 74 -36.34 15.00 -33.65
C LEU A 74 -36.78 15.82 -34.86
N ASP A 75 -37.94 16.50 -34.83
CA ASP A 75 -38.29 17.51 -35.83
C ASP A 75 -37.44 18.77 -35.63
N LEU A 76 -36.22 18.73 -36.15
CA LEU A 76 -35.27 19.82 -36.03
C LEU A 76 -35.80 21.13 -36.63
N ALA A 77 -36.62 21.08 -37.69
CA ALA A 77 -37.17 22.28 -38.28
C ALA A 77 -38.13 22.96 -37.30
N GLU A 78 -39.01 22.18 -36.66
CA GLU A 78 -39.90 22.65 -35.61
C GLU A 78 -39.10 23.17 -34.40
N ARG A 79 -38.16 22.37 -33.87
CA ARG A 79 -37.37 22.74 -32.69
C ARG A 79 -36.56 24.02 -32.90
N LEU A 80 -35.91 24.16 -34.06
CA LEU A 80 -35.16 25.37 -34.40
C LEU A 80 -36.08 26.59 -34.59
N ALA A 81 -37.26 26.42 -35.16
CA ALA A 81 -38.24 27.51 -35.30
C ALA A 81 -38.73 27.99 -33.93
N TYR A 82 -39.04 27.08 -33.01
CA TYR A 82 -39.43 27.40 -31.64
C TYR A 82 -38.31 28.09 -30.86
N ASN A 83 -37.08 27.55 -30.89
CA ASN A 83 -35.93 28.14 -30.21
C ASN A 83 -35.63 29.57 -30.71
N ARG A 84 -35.70 29.81 -32.03
CA ARG A 84 -35.55 31.15 -32.59
C ARG A 84 -36.64 32.13 -32.14
N ARG A 85 -37.86 31.64 -31.91
CA ARG A 85 -39.01 32.48 -31.57
C ARG A 85 -39.08 32.81 -30.07
N TYR A 86 -38.83 31.82 -29.21
CA TYR A 86 -39.09 31.92 -27.78
C TYR A 86 -37.83 31.97 -26.91
N ALA A 87 -36.64 31.79 -27.51
CA ALA A 87 -35.35 31.63 -26.84
C ALA A 87 -35.31 30.42 -25.88
N ASP A 88 -34.10 29.93 -25.58
CA ASP A 88 -33.87 28.85 -24.62
C ASP A 88 -33.63 29.38 -23.20
N ARG A 89 -33.78 28.51 -22.19
CA ARG A 89 -33.44 28.79 -20.77
C ARG A 89 -31.92 28.69 -20.51
N ARG A 90 -31.10 28.59 -21.56
CA ARG A 90 -29.64 28.48 -21.45
C ARG A 90 -28.99 29.84 -21.24
N PHE A 91 -27.92 29.85 -20.45
CA PHE A 91 -27.11 31.03 -20.19
C PHE A 91 -26.27 31.44 -21.41
N TYR A 92 -25.93 30.47 -22.28
CA TYR A 92 -25.20 30.66 -23.52
C TYR A 92 -26.10 30.35 -24.72
N LYS A 93 -25.78 30.90 -25.89
CA LYS A 93 -26.53 30.69 -27.14
C LYS A 93 -25.73 29.84 -28.14
N GLY A 94 -26.39 29.34 -29.19
CA GLY A 94 -25.83 28.33 -30.10
C GLY A 94 -25.99 26.90 -29.55
N THR A 95 -26.98 26.71 -28.67
CA THR A 95 -27.27 25.48 -27.92
C THR A 95 -28.51 24.77 -28.44
N GLU A 96 -29.04 25.13 -29.60
CA GLU A 96 -30.32 24.63 -30.08
C GLU A 96 -30.32 23.11 -30.30
N LEU A 97 -29.19 22.56 -30.76
CA LEU A 97 -29.00 21.11 -30.90
C LEU A 97 -28.69 20.42 -29.56
N VAL A 98 -28.17 21.17 -28.58
CA VAL A 98 -27.95 20.66 -27.22
C VAL A 98 -29.28 20.40 -26.53
N ASP A 99 -30.25 21.31 -26.69
CA ASP A 99 -31.59 21.12 -26.13
C ASP A 99 -32.29 19.90 -26.71
N VAL A 100 -32.16 19.67 -28.02
CA VAL A 100 -32.71 18.48 -28.70
C VAL A 100 -32.10 17.20 -28.14
N VAL A 101 -30.77 17.13 -28.02
CA VAL A 101 -30.11 15.88 -27.58
C VAL A 101 -30.29 15.63 -26.08
N GLU A 102 -30.39 16.67 -25.26
CA GLU A 102 -30.75 16.55 -23.84
C GLU A 102 -32.20 16.07 -23.68
N ALA A 103 -33.16 16.70 -24.38
CA ALA A 103 -34.56 16.27 -24.37
C ALA A 103 -34.70 14.82 -24.86
N LEU A 104 -33.97 14.43 -25.91
CA LEU A 104 -33.96 13.06 -26.41
C LEU A 104 -33.44 12.06 -25.36
N ALA A 105 -32.38 12.41 -24.64
CA ALA A 105 -31.83 11.57 -23.58
C ALA A 105 -32.84 11.39 -22.43
N CYS A 106 -33.45 12.48 -21.97
CA CYS A 106 -34.48 12.47 -20.93
C CYS A 106 -35.70 11.66 -21.35
N ARG A 107 -36.20 11.88 -22.58
CA ARG A 107 -37.38 11.17 -23.09
C ARG A 107 -37.16 9.66 -23.15
N ARG A 108 -36.03 9.23 -23.71
CA ARG A 108 -35.70 7.81 -23.80
C ARG A 108 -35.53 7.16 -22.43
N ALA A 109 -34.97 7.87 -21.46
CA ALA A 109 -34.88 7.39 -20.08
C ALA A 109 -36.27 7.18 -19.47
N ALA A 110 -37.16 8.18 -19.58
CA ALA A 110 -38.53 8.09 -19.09
C ALA A 110 -39.29 6.91 -19.71
N GLU A 111 -39.20 6.72 -21.03
CA GLU A 111 -39.82 5.58 -21.72
C GLU A 111 -39.28 4.22 -21.28
N CYS A 112 -37.99 4.12 -20.96
CA CYS A 112 -37.39 2.86 -20.49
C CYS A 112 -37.84 2.46 -19.08
N PHE A 113 -38.27 3.43 -18.27
CA PHE A 113 -38.63 3.22 -16.86
C PHE A 113 -40.12 3.37 -16.56
N ALA A 114 -40.93 3.72 -17.56
CA ALA A 114 -42.37 3.75 -17.43
C ALA A 114 -42.91 2.37 -17.01
N THR A 115 -44.02 2.40 -16.27
CA THR A 115 -44.73 1.22 -15.78
C THR A 115 -46.16 1.25 -16.30
N ASP A 116 -46.93 0.19 -16.03
CA ASP A 116 -48.36 0.19 -16.36
C ASP A 116 -49.15 1.27 -15.59
N GLU A 117 -48.61 1.74 -14.45
CA GLU A 117 -49.23 2.74 -13.58
C GLU A 117 -48.70 4.17 -13.79
N VAL A 118 -47.46 4.32 -14.25
CA VAL A 118 -46.79 5.61 -14.42
C VAL A 118 -46.31 5.75 -15.86
N SER A 119 -46.91 6.69 -16.60
CA SER A 119 -46.57 6.95 -17.99
C SER A 119 -45.22 7.68 -18.12
N PRO A 120 -44.54 7.61 -19.29
CA PRO A 120 -43.31 8.37 -19.52
C PRO A 120 -43.46 9.90 -19.33
N ASP A 121 -44.67 10.43 -19.52
CA ASP A 121 -44.96 11.87 -19.40
C ASP A 121 -44.99 12.35 -17.94
N GLU A 122 -45.09 11.41 -17.01
CA GLU A 122 -45.11 11.63 -15.56
C GLU A 122 -43.73 11.44 -14.91
N ILE A 123 -42.70 11.10 -15.69
CA ILE A 123 -41.34 10.86 -15.20
C ILE A 123 -40.44 12.04 -15.60
N TYR A 124 -40.00 12.80 -14.61
CA TYR A 124 -39.05 13.90 -14.76
C TYR A 124 -37.63 13.37 -14.67
N VAL A 125 -36.77 13.74 -15.63
CA VAL A 125 -35.43 13.17 -15.76
C VAL A 125 -34.37 14.26 -15.84
N ASN A 126 -33.33 14.14 -15.02
CA ASN A 126 -32.09 14.91 -15.14
C ASN A 126 -30.94 14.00 -15.59
N VAL A 127 -30.30 14.33 -16.71
CA VAL A 127 -29.15 13.59 -17.29
C VAL A 127 -27.80 14.31 -17.11
N GLN A 128 -27.80 15.45 -16.41
CA GLN A 128 -26.63 16.33 -16.32
C GLN A 128 -25.64 15.93 -15.21
N ALA A 129 -26.08 15.20 -14.17
CA ALA A 129 -25.21 14.76 -13.08
C ALA A 129 -23.97 13.99 -13.61
N LEU A 130 -22.77 14.41 -13.18
CA LEU A 130 -21.49 13.93 -13.74
C LEU A 130 -21.23 12.45 -13.47
N SER A 131 -21.68 11.93 -12.32
CA SER A 131 -21.58 10.53 -11.93
C SER A 131 -22.47 10.27 -10.70
N GLY A 132 -22.55 9.03 -10.22
CA GLY A 132 -23.48 8.63 -9.15
C GLY A 132 -23.25 9.36 -7.82
N ALA A 133 -22.01 9.58 -7.41
CA ALA A 133 -21.74 10.33 -6.17
C ALA A 133 -22.17 11.81 -6.28
N ALA A 134 -21.96 12.44 -7.44
CA ALA A 134 -22.42 13.81 -7.70
C ALA A 134 -23.96 13.88 -7.72
N ALA A 135 -24.62 12.88 -8.31
CA ALA A 135 -26.08 12.76 -8.30
C ALA A 135 -26.62 12.64 -6.88
N ASN A 136 -26.06 11.75 -6.04
CA ASN A 136 -26.51 11.61 -4.65
C ASN A 136 -26.31 12.90 -3.86
N MET A 137 -25.21 13.62 -4.06
CA MET A 137 -25.00 14.90 -3.39
C MET A 137 -26.00 15.97 -3.83
N ALA A 138 -26.37 16.01 -5.12
CA ALA A 138 -27.40 16.92 -5.60
C ALA A 138 -28.78 16.57 -5.01
N ILE A 139 -29.12 15.28 -4.86
CA ILE A 139 -30.36 14.84 -4.21
C ILE A 139 -30.39 15.26 -2.75
N TYR A 140 -29.27 15.09 -2.03
CA TYR A 140 -29.19 15.52 -0.64
C TYR A 140 -29.29 17.04 -0.49
N ASP A 141 -28.64 17.82 -1.36
CA ASP A 141 -28.74 19.28 -1.35
C ASP A 141 -30.16 19.77 -1.67
N ALA A 142 -30.85 19.07 -2.59
CA ALA A 142 -32.22 19.38 -2.96
C ALA A 142 -33.23 19.10 -1.84
N LEU A 143 -33.05 18.03 -1.05
CA LEU A 143 -34.09 17.49 -0.17
C LEU A 143 -33.77 17.52 1.33
N LEU A 144 -32.51 17.72 1.70
CA LEU A 144 -32.02 17.63 3.07
C LEU A 144 -31.27 18.89 3.51
N SER A 145 -31.23 19.11 4.83
CA SER A 145 -30.38 20.10 5.49
C SER A 145 -29.23 19.40 6.23
N PRO A 146 -28.03 20.01 6.35
CA PRO A 146 -26.97 19.48 7.21
C PRO A 146 -27.48 19.22 8.64
N GLY A 147 -27.16 18.05 9.18
CA GLY A 147 -27.65 17.56 10.47
C GLY A 147 -28.91 16.69 10.38
N ASP A 148 -29.62 16.67 9.25
CA ASP A 148 -30.73 15.74 9.03
C ASP A 148 -30.28 14.29 9.18
N THR A 149 -31.21 13.43 9.61
CA THR A 149 -30.95 12.00 9.76
C THR A 149 -31.23 11.28 8.45
N ILE A 150 -30.26 10.51 7.96
CA ILE A 150 -30.42 9.61 6.81
C ILE A 150 -30.30 8.17 7.28
N MET A 151 -31.06 7.28 6.65
CA MET A 151 -30.99 5.85 6.92
C MET A 151 -30.57 5.08 5.66
N ALA A 152 -29.55 4.24 5.76
CA ALA A 152 -28.98 3.53 4.61
C ALA A 152 -28.41 2.16 5.00
N MET A 153 -28.12 1.31 4.01
CA MET A 153 -27.48 0.03 4.27
C MET A 153 -26.04 0.25 4.78
N GLU A 154 -25.66 -0.51 5.81
CA GLU A 154 -24.30 -0.54 6.34
C GLU A 154 -23.27 -0.84 5.24
N LEU A 155 -22.17 -0.08 5.22
CA LEU A 155 -21.16 -0.18 4.17
C LEU A 155 -20.51 -1.56 4.16
N SER A 156 -20.26 -2.14 5.35
CA SER A 156 -19.65 -3.47 5.46
C SER A 156 -20.55 -4.60 4.94
N GLN A 157 -21.86 -4.35 4.81
CA GLN A 157 -22.86 -5.34 4.41
C GLN A 157 -23.41 -5.11 2.99
N GLY A 158 -22.87 -4.16 2.22
CA GLY A 158 -23.24 -3.96 0.83
C GLY A 158 -23.71 -2.57 0.45
N GLY A 159 -23.77 -1.61 1.39
CA GLY A 159 -24.04 -0.21 1.13
C GLY A 159 -22.97 0.47 0.25
N HIS A 160 -23.18 1.74 -0.11
CA HIS A 160 -22.23 2.54 -0.89
C HIS A 160 -21.65 3.69 -0.07
N LEU A 161 -20.43 4.13 -0.40
CA LEU A 161 -19.74 5.24 0.28
C LEU A 161 -20.60 6.51 0.35
N SER A 162 -21.31 6.85 -0.74
CA SER A 162 -22.14 8.05 -0.80
C SER A 162 -23.43 7.98 0.03
N HIS A 163 -23.77 6.84 0.65
CA HIS A 163 -25.00 6.68 1.44
C HIS A 163 -24.83 6.99 2.93
N GLY A 164 -23.64 7.47 3.35
CA GLY A 164 -23.43 7.90 4.73
C GLY A 164 -22.08 7.49 5.33
N SER A 165 -21.11 7.06 4.52
CA SER A 165 -19.80 6.69 5.06
C SER A 165 -19.11 7.89 5.73
N PRO A 166 -18.46 7.71 6.90
CA PRO A 166 -17.70 8.79 7.57
C PRO A 166 -16.51 9.30 6.72
N PHE A 167 -16.07 8.50 5.76
CA PHE A 167 -15.03 8.88 4.80
C PHE A 167 -15.56 9.76 3.64
N HIS A 168 -16.87 9.84 3.46
CA HIS A 168 -17.53 10.62 2.42
C HIS A 168 -18.22 11.87 3.01
N GLN A 169 -18.54 12.86 2.16
CA GLN A 169 -19.21 14.08 2.60
C GLN A 169 -20.59 13.80 3.24
N SER A 170 -21.30 12.77 2.78
CA SER A 170 -22.61 12.40 3.33
C SER A 170 -22.53 12.00 4.81
N GLY A 171 -21.56 11.15 5.21
CA GLY A 171 -21.39 10.79 6.62
C GLY A 171 -20.81 11.89 7.51
N ARG A 172 -20.27 12.96 6.92
CA ARG A 172 -19.81 14.15 7.65
C ARG A 172 -20.89 15.22 7.82
N ARG A 173 -21.86 15.27 6.91
CA ARG A 173 -22.91 16.31 6.87
C ARG A 173 -24.22 15.86 7.52
N PHE A 174 -24.51 14.57 7.52
CA PHE A 174 -25.78 14.02 7.99
C PHE A 174 -25.57 13.08 9.17
N ARG A 175 -26.59 12.93 10.01
CA ARG A 175 -26.62 11.88 11.03
C ARG A 175 -27.00 10.57 10.36
N VAL A 176 -26.11 9.58 10.38
CA VAL A 176 -26.32 8.32 9.67
C VAL A 176 -26.81 7.24 10.62
N ILE A 177 -27.89 6.57 10.24
CA ILE A 177 -28.38 5.35 10.89
C ILE A 177 -28.28 4.22 9.87
N SER A 178 -27.53 3.19 10.20
CA SER A 178 -27.35 2.05 9.30
C SER A 178 -28.39 0.97 9.57
N TYR A 179 -29.03 0.45 8.53
CA TYR A 179 -29.69 -0.85 8.56
C TYR A 179 -28.82 -1.92 7.90
N GLY A 180 -29.15 -3.19 8.10
CA GLY A 180 -28.35 -4.31 7.58
C GLY A 180 -29.19 -5.52 7.20
N VAL A 181 -28.52 -6.64 7.05
CA VAL A 181 -29.14 -7.95 6.85
C VAL A 181 -29.38 -8.65 8.19
N ASP A 182 -30.38 -9.52 8.24
CA ASP A 182 -30.56 -10.46 9.34
C ASP A 182 -29.33 -11.38 9.44
N PRO A 183 -28.67 -11.50 10.62
CA PRO A 183 -27.43 -12.27 10.75
C PRO A 183 -27.53 -13.77 10.46
N ARG A 184 -28.74 -14.34 10.35
CA ARG A 184 -28.94 -15.77 10.11
C ARG A 184 -29.24 -16.08 8.65
N THR A 185 -30.10 -15.29 8.03
CA THR A 185 -30.56 -15.45 6.66
C THR A 185 -29.71 -14.65 5.67
N GLU A 186 -28.98 -13.65 6.16
CA GLU A 186 -28.21 -12.70 5.36
C GLU A 186 -29.09 -12.00 4.29
N ARG A 187 -30.38 -11.82 4.58
CA ARG A 187 -31.34 -11.01 3.79
C ARG A 187 -31.69 -9.72 4.52
N LEU A 188 -32.14 -8.70 3.79
CA LEU A 188 -32.68 -7.49 4.41
C LEU A 188 -33.78 -7.84 5.40
N ASP A 189 -33.66 -7.29 6.60
CA ASP A 189 -34.63 -7.44 7.70
C ASP A 189 -35.56 -6.23 7.70
N TYR A 190 -36.68 -6.33 6.97
CA TYR A 190 -37.62 -5.21 6.82
C TYR A 190 -38.30 -4.80 8.13
N ASP A 191 -38.51 -5.74 9.06
CA ASP A 191 -39.07 -5.46 10.38
C ASP A 191 -38.08 -4.62 11.20
N HIS A 192 -36.80 -5.00 11.20
CA HIS A 192 -35.77 -4.20 11.86
C HIS A 192 -35.55 -2.84 11.19
N ILE A 193 -35.62 -2.77 9.85
CA ILE A 193 -35.55 -1.50 9.11
C ILE A 193 -36.73 -0.59 9.54
N MET A 194 -37.94 -1.13 9.67
CA MET A 194 -39.12 -0.42 10.16
C MET A 194 -38.90 0.09 11.59
N ASP A 195 -38.42 -0.75 12.51
CA ASP A 195 -38.15 -0.37 13.89
C ASP A 195 -37.14 0.77 14.00
N LEU A 196 -36.06 0.71 13.21
CA LEU A 196 -35.06 1.78 13.12
C LEU A 196 -35.67 3.07 12.58
N ALA A 197 -36.49 2.99 11.53
CA ALA A 197 -37.16 4.15 10.95
C ALA A 197 -38.09 4.82 11.98
N VAL A 198 -38.92 4.05 12.68
CA VAL A 198 -39.83 4.57 13.72
C VAL A 198 -39.07 5.23 14.87
N LYS A 199 -37.98 4.59 15.31
CA LYS A 199 -37.16 5.07 16.43
C LYS A 199 -36.38 6.34 16.10
N HIS A 200 -35.80 6.41 14.90
CA HIS A 200 -34.86 7.48 14.53
C HIS A 200 -35.48 8.57 13.66
N ARG A 201 -36.67 8.34 13.09
CA ARG A 201 -37.40 9.26 12.21
C ARG A 201 -36.49 9.93 11.17
N PRO A 202 -35.84 9.14 10.30
CA PRO A 202 -34.96 9.70 9.28
C PRO A 202 -35.74 10.61 8.34
N ARG A 203 -35.07 11.64 7.82
CA ARG A 203 -35.63 12.50 6.76
C ARG A 203 -35.62 11.80 5.40
N MET A 204 -34.67 10.88 5.19
CA MET A 204 -34.55 10.08 3.98
C MET A 204 -34.11 8.65 4.30
N ILE A 205 -34.73 7.70 3.61
CA ILE A 205 -34.35 6.28 3.60
C ILE A 205 -33.79 5.98 2.21
N ILE A 206 -32.56 5.48 2.17
CA ILE A 206 -31.85 5.13 0.95
C ILE A 206 -31.90 3.62 0.78
N ALA A 207 -32.51 3.15 -0.31
CA ALA A 207 -32.56 1.76 -0.71
C ALA A 207 -31.74 1.58 -1.99
N GLY A 208 -30.50 1.12 -1.84
CA GLY A 208 -29.61 0.91 -2.97
C GLY A 208 -28.26 0.33 -2.55
N TYR A 209 -27.72 -0.55 -3.39
CA TYR A 209 -26.68 -1.48 -2.96
C TYR A 209 -25.54 -1.60 -3.97
N THR A 210 -24.34 -1.74 -3.44
CA THR A 210 -23.11 -1.99 -4.21
C THR A 210 -22.69 -3.45 -4.16
N SER A 211 -22.93 -4.14 -3.05
CA SER A 211 -22.52 -5.54 -2.85
C SER A 211 -23.55 -6.34 -2.05
N TYR A 212 -24.80 -6.27 -2.50
CA TYR A 212 -25.90 -7.09 -2.01
C TYR A 212 -26.54 -7.81 -3.21
N PRO A 213 -26.59 -9.15 -3.22
CA PRO A 213 -26.93 -9.92 -4.42
C PRO A 213 -28.43 -10.17 -4.60
N TRP A 214 -29.29 -9.45 -3.87
CA TRP A 214 -30.74 -9.69 -3.86
C TRP A 214 -31.54 -8.43 -4.17
N ALA A 215 -32.62 -8.57 -4.93
CA ALA A 215 -33.56 -7.49 -5.19
C ALA A 215 -34.30 -7.03 -3.91
N PRO A 216 -34.54 -5.72 -3.75
CA PRO A 216 -35.34 -5.18 -2.65
C PRO A 216 -36.84 -5.34 -2.93
N ASP A 217 -37.62 -5.28 -1.85
CA ASP A 217 -39.06 -5.11 -1.88
C ASP A 217 -39.39 -3.62 -1.81
N TRP A 218 -39.76 -3.03 -2.95
CA TRP A 218 -40.07 -1.61 -3.04
C TRP A 218 -41.36 -1.23 -2.29
N ALA A 219 -42.33 -2.13 -2.20
CA ALA A 219 -43.57 -1.89 -1.48
C ALA A 219 -43.30 -1.80 0.03
N ALA A 220 -42.48 -2.72 0.56
CA ALA A 220 -42.05 -2.67 1.95
C ALA A 220 -41.27 -1.38 2.27
N PHE A 221 -40.32 -0.97 1.43
CA PHE A 221 -39.60 0.29 1.63
C PHE A 221 -40.51 1.52 1.56
N ARG A 222 -41.50 1.53 0.67
CA ARG A 222 -42.50 2.61 0.58
C ARG A 222 -43.31 2.71 1.86
N GLU A 223 -43.84 1.57 2.35
CA GLU A 223 -44.59 1.52 3.60
C GLU A 223 -43.77 2.06 4.79
N ILE A 224 -42.50 1.66 4.88
CA ILE A 224 -41.58 2.15 5.93
C ILE A 224 -41.39 3.67 5.82
N ALA A 225 -41.14 4.20 4.62
CA ALA A 225 -40.94 5.62 4.40
C ALA A 225 -42.20 6.44 4.75
N ASP A 226 -43.39 5.98 4.33
CA ASP A 226 -44.67 6.60 4.63
C ASP A 226 -44.97 6.62 6.13
N LYS A 227 -44.62 5.54 6.85
CA LYS A 227 -44.86 5.43 8.29
C LYS A 227 -44.22 6.56 9.10
N VAL A 228 -43.06 7.05 8.64
CA VAL A 228 -42.27 8.08 9.34
C VAL A 228 -42.22 9.42 8.60
N GLY A 229 -42.82 9.52 7.42
CA GLY A 229 -42.80 10.72 6.59
C GLY A 229 -41.40 11.04 6.01
N ALA A 230 -40.63 10.00 5.67
CA ALA A 230 -39.32 10.12 5.06
C ALA A 230 -39.41 10.11 3.53
N TYR A 231 -38.46 10.75 2.84
CA TYR A 231 -38.25 10.50 1.41
C TYR A 231 -37.64 9.11 1.20
N LEU A 232 -38.17 8.36 0.23
CA LEU A 232 -37.57 7.12 -0.26
C LEU A 232 -36.70 7.41 -1.49
N MET A 233 -35.41 7.18 -1.35
CA MET A 233 -34.45 7.27 -2.45
C MET A 233 -34.02 5.87 -2.90
N ALA A 234 -34.31 5.51 -4.15
CA ALA A 234 -33.83 4.28 -4.76
C ALA A 234 -32.54 4.53 -5.55
N ASP A 235 -31.42 3.96 -5.10
CA ASP A 235 -30.15 3.99 -5.84
C ASP A 235 -29.94 2.63 -6.54
N ILE A 236 -30.40 2.55 -7.79
CA ILE A 236 -30.32 1.35 -8.63
C ILE A 236 -29.11 1.39 -9.58
N ALA A 237 -28.03 2.08 -9.18
CA ALA A 237 -26.86 2.28 -10.03
C ALA A 237 -26.27 0.99 -10.62
N HIS A 238 -26.35 -0.12 -9.88
CA HIS A 238 -25.88 -1.44 -10.29
C HIS A 238 -26.87 -2.18 -11.19
N THR A 239 -28.17 -1.92 -11.08
CA THR A 239 -29.24 -2.76 -11.64
C THR A 239 -30.15 -2.02 -12.64
N ALA A 240 -29.80 -0.79 -13.04
CA ALA A 240 -30.59 0.00 -13.98
C ALA A 240 -30.90 -0.72 -15.30
N GLY A 241 -29.90 -1.38 -15.92
CA GLY A 241 -30.14 -2.15 -17.15
C GLY A 241 -31.11 -3.32 -16.92
N MET A 242 -31.00 -3.96 -15.75
CA MET A 242 -31.86 -5.07 -15.35
C MET A 242 -33.30 -4.64 -15.07
N ALA A 243 -33.49 -3.46 -14.47
CA ALA A 243 -34.81 -2.87 -14.22
C ALA A 243 -35.53 -2.60 -15.54
N ILE A 244 -34.83 -1.99 -16.52
CA ILE A 244 -35.37 -1.74 -17.87
C ILE A 244 -35.74 -3.05 -18.57
N ALA A 245 -34.96 -4.11 -18.38
CA ALA A 245 -35.22 -5.40 -18.99
C ALA A 245 -36.30 -6.25 -18.28
N GLY A 246 -36.85 -5.77 -17.16
CA GLY A 246 -37.86 -6.48 -16.37
C GLY A 246 -37.34 -7.70 -15.59
N VAL A 247 -36.03 -7.78 -15.35
CA VAL A 247 -35.40 -8.85 -14.54
C VAL A 247 -34.95 -8.37 -13.15
N TYR A 248 -35.30 -7.13 -12.81
CA TYR A 248 -35.15 -6.53 -11.50
C TYR A 248 -36.35 -5.60 -11.27
N PRO A 249 -36.92 -5.52 -10.05
CA PRO A 249 -38.12 -4.74 -9.83
C PRO A 249 -37.87 -3.23 -10.07
N ASN A 250 -38.78 -2.57 -10.77
CA ASN A 250 -38.69 -1.14 -11.08
C ASN A 250 -39.16 -0.29 -9.89
N PRO A 251 -38.36 0.67 -9.38
CA PRO A 251 -38.74 1.51 -8.24
C PRO A 251 -39.69 2.67 -8.57
N ILE A 252 -39.98 2.95 -9.85
CA ILE A 252 -40.92 4.01 -10.25
C ILE A 252 -42.33 3.69 -9.73
N GLY A 253 -42.98 4.71 -9.15
CA GLY A 253 -44.26 4.58 -8.44
C GLY A 253 -44.12 4.32 -6.93
N TYR A 254 -42.93 3.92 -6.48
CA TYR A 254 -42.64 3.73 -5.05
C TYR A 254 -41.68 4.80 -4.52
N ALA A 255 -40.51 4.95 -5.14
CA ALA A 255 -39.49 5.88 -4.66
C ALA A 255 -39.82 7.32 -5.04
N ASP A 256 -39.56 8.26 -4.13
CA ASP A 256 -39.69 9.71 -4.38
C ASP A 256 -38.61 10.17 -5.36
N VAL A 257 -37.42 9.57 -5.29
CA VAL A 257 -36.31 9.80 -6.22
C VAL A 257 -35.63 8.49 -6.59
N VAL A 258 -35.40 8.28 -7.88
CA VAL A 258 -34.61 7.17 -8.43
C VAL A 258 -33.30 7.71 -9.00
N MET A 259 -32.17 7.15 -8.58
CA MET A 259 -30.85 7.49 -9.09
C MET A 259 -30.17 6.25 -9.64
N PHE A 260 -29.51 6.40 -10.80
CA PHE A 260 -28.58 5.37 -11.26
C PHE A 260 -27.41 5.91 -12.07
N THR A 261 -26.31 5.17 -12.04
CA THR A 261 -25.20 5.37 -12.96
C THR A 261 -25.44 4.72 -14.30
N THR A 262 -24.94 5.33 -15.37
CA THR A 262 -25.21 4.87 -16.74
C THR A 262 -24.23 3.83 -17.28
N HIS A 263 -23.16 3.46 -16.57
CA HIS A 263 -22.02 2.69 -17.10
C HIS A 263 -21.87 1.27 -16.52
N LYS A 264 -22.82 0.80 -15.72
CA LYS A 264 -22.79 -0.56 -15.14
C LYS A 264 -23.62 -1.50 -16.03
N THR A 265 -24.63 -2.16 -15.49
CA THR A 265 -25.53 -3.02 -16.29
C THR A 265 -26.25 -2.29 -17.44
N LEU A 266 -26.32 -0.95 -17.44
CA LEU A 266 -26.83 -0.17 -18.58
C LEU A 266 -25.86 -0.08 -19.76
N CYS A 267 -24.57 -0.39 -19.56
CA CYS A 267 -23.52 -0.39 -20.58
C CYS A 267 -23.27 0.98 -21.25
N GLY A 268 -23.81 2.08 -20.72
CA GLY A 268 -23.66 3.43 -21.26
C GLY A 268 -22.33 4.12 -20.89
N PRO A 269 -22.23 5.45 -21.12
CA PRO A 269 -21.03 6.21 -20.75
C PRO A 269 -20.96 6.41 -19.23
N ARG A 270 -19.81 6.84 -18.71
CA ARG A 270 -19.74 7.29 -17.31
C ARG A 270 -20.59 8.54 -17.12
N GLY A 271 -21.58 8.45 -16.23
CA GLY A 271 -22.62 9.45 -16.00
C GLY A 271 -23.62 8.94 -14.97
N ALA A 272 -24.61 9.78 -14.64
CA ALA A 272 -25.74 9.41 -13.81
C ALA A 272 -27.02 10.08 -14.32
N VAL A 273 -28.15 9.47 -13.96
CA VAL A 273 -29.50 9.94 -14.22
C VAL A 273 -30.24 10.00 -12.90
N ILE A 274 -31.00 11.07 -12.70
CA ILE A 274 -31.90 11.25 -11.56
C ILE A 274 -33.32 11.35 -12.11
N MET A 275 -34.24 10.57 -11.56
CA MET A 275 -35.64 10.57 -11.95
C MET A 275 -36.55 10.79 -10.74
N THR A 276 -37.68 11.42 -10.95
CA THR A 276 -38.76 11.55 -9.97
C THR A 276 -40.10 11.64 -10.70
N THR A 277 -41.18 11.29 -10.03
CA THR A 277 -42.55 11.53 -10.50
C THR A 277 -43.16 12.81 -9.92
N ASP A 278 -42.43 13.51 -9.04
CA ASP A 278 -42.86 14.76 -8.43
C ASP A 278 -42.20 15.98 -9.16
N PRO A 279 -43.00 16.86 -9.78
CA PRO A 279 -42.49 18.04 -10.49
C PRO A 279 -41.76 19.05 -9.60
N ASP A 280 -42.12 19.15 -8.32
CA ASP A 280 -41.49 20.10 -7.40
C ASP A 280 -40.14 19.55 -6.93
N ILE A 281 -40.03 18.24 -6.70
CA ILE A 281 -38.73 17.59 -6.48
C ILE A 281 -37.83 17.74 -7.71
N ALA A 282 -38.37 17.59 -8.93
CA ALA A 282 -37.62 17.74 -10.16
C ALA A 282 -36.95 19.13 -10.27
N LYS A 283 -37.67 20.21 -9.95
CA LYS A 283 -37.14 21.59 -9.94
C LYS A 283 -36.04 21.76 -8.90
N LEU A 284 -36.20 21.18 -7.71
CA LEU A 284 -35.16 21.22 -6.67
C LEU A 284 -33.89 20.50 -7.11
N ILE A 285 -34.03 19.33 -7.75
CA ILE A 285 -32.91 18.56 -8.30
C ILE A 285 -32.22 19.35 -9.42
N GLU A 286 -32.96 19.96 -10.34
CA GLU A 286 -32.38 20.81 -11.39
C GLU A 286 -31.50 21.90 -10.79
N LEU A 287 -32.02 22.64 -9.79
CA LEU A 287 -31.29 23.72 -9.11
C LEU A 287 -30.06 23.21 -8.35
N ALA A 288 -30.17 22.06 -7.66
CA ALA A 288 -29.08 21.44 -6.94
C ALA A 288 -27.96 20.94 -7.88
N VAL A 289 -28.31 20.42 -9.06
CA VAL A 289 -27.33 20.03 -10.09
C VAL A 289 -26.70 21.28 -10.70
N PHE A 290 -27.51 22.23 -11.17
CA PHE A 290 -27.06 23.51 -11.73
C PHE A 290 -28.07 24.62 -11.37
N PRO A 291 -27.65 25.74 -10.75
CA PRO A 291 -26.26 26.18 -10.54
C PRO A 291 -25.61 25.67 -9.24
N GLY A 292 -26.25 24.75 -8.51
CA GLY A 292 -25.79 24.32 -7.18
C GLY A 292 -24.40 23.66 -7.17
N ALA A 293 -24.29 22.48 -7.77
CA ALA A 293 -23.08 21.65 -7.66
C ALA A 293 -22.19 21.64 -8.92
N GLN A 294 -22.74 21.95 -10.10
CA GLN A 294 -22.06 21.84 -11.39
C GLN A 294 -22.18 23.15 -12.19
N GLY A 295 -21.29 23.34 -13.18
CA GLY A 295 -21.35 24.40 -14.20
C GLY A 295 -21.85 23.85 -15.54
N GLY A 296 -21.18 24.20 -16.65
CA GLY A 296 -21.50 23.69 -18.00
C GLY A 296 -21.62 22.16 -18.09
N PRO A 297 -22.74 21.61 -18.60
CA PRO A 297 -22.93 20.17 -18.66
C PRO A 297 -22.11 19.53 -19.78
N HIS A 298 -21.75 18.25 -19.61
CA HIS A 298 -21.03 17.48 -20.63
C HIS A 298 -22.01 17.01 -21.72
N VAL A 299 -22.13 17.76 -22.82
CA VAL A 299 -23.13 17.48 -23.87
C VAL A 299 -22.91 16.14 -24.57
N ASN A 300 -21.67 15.83 -24.91
CA ASN A 300 -21.28 14.54 -25.48
C ASN A 300 -21.64 13.35 -24.57
N LYS A 301 -21.65 13.55 -23.24
CA LYS A 301 -22.05 12.53 -22.27
C LYS A 301 -23.54 12.20 -22.41
N PHE A 302 -24.44 13.19 -22.39
CA PHE A 302 -25.86 12.86 -22.52
C PHE A 302 -26.27 12.49 -23.96
N ALA A 303 -25.54 12.90 -24.99
CA ALA A 303 -25.64 12.30 -26.32
C ALA A 303 -25.34 10.79 -26.29
N ALA A 304 -24.27 10.38 -25.58
CA ALA A 304 -23.94 8.98 -25.38
C ALA A 304 -24.94 8.24 -24.47
N ILE A 305 -25.55 8.91 -23.49
CA ILE A 305 -26.66 8.36 -22.69
C ILE A 305 -27.88 8.10 -23.58
N ALA A 306 -28.25 9.04 -24.47
CA ALA A 306 -29.34 8.84 -25.43
C ALA A 306 -29.10 7.63 -26.34
N ALA A 307 -27.85 7.40 -26.77
CA ALA A 307 -27.48 6.21 -27.54
C ALA A 307 -27.58 4.92 -26.69
N ALA A 308 -27.18 4.96 -25.42
CA ALA A 308 -27.32 3.83 -24.50
C ALA A 308 -28.79 3.43 -24.30
N PHE A 309 -29.70 4.39 -24.09
CA PHE A 309 -31.13 4.08 -23.99
C PHE A 309 -31.76 3.61 -25.30
N ALA A 310 -31.25 4.05 -26.46
CA ALA A 310 -31.69 3.49 -27.73
C ALA A 310 -31.40 1.97 -27.81
N LEU A 311 -30.24 1.54 -27.31
CA LEU A 311 -29.89 0.12 -27.20
C LEU A 311 -30.71 -0.57 -26.09
N ALA A 312 -30.93 0.08 -24.96
CA ALA A 312 -31.64 -0.51 -23.83
C ALA A 312 -33.09 -0.91 -24.15
N ARG A 313 -33.72 -0.24 -25.13
CA ARG A 313 -35.09 -0.55 -25.60
C ARG A 313 -35.16 -1.76 -26.53
N THR A 314 -34.04 -2.34 -26.97
CA THR A 314 -34.08 -3.44 -27.94
C THR A 314 -34.33 -4.80 -27.28
N PRO A 315 -34.97 -5.76 -27.98
CA PRO A 315 -35.14 -7.13 -27.50
C PRO A 315 -33.81 -7.84 -27.19
N GLU A 316 -32.75 -7.52 -27.94
CA GLU A 316 -31.40 -8.07 -27.73
C GLU A 316 -30.82 -7.63 -26.39
N PHE A 317 -31.02 -6.36 -26.00
CA PHE A 317 -30.59 -5.88 -24.69
C PHE A 317 -31.35 -6.57 -23.55
N GLN A 318 -32.67 -6.76 -23.68
CA GLN A 318 -33.45 -7.50 -22.68
C GLN A 318 -32.97 -8.95 -22.54
N LYS A 319 -32.65 -9.61 -23.67
CA LYS A 319 -32.06 -10.96 -23.67
C LYS A 319 -30.68 -10.96 -22.99
N LEU A 320 -29.85 -9.95 -23.24
CA LEU A 320 -28.56 -9.79 -22.59
C LEU A 320 -28.71 -9.69 -21.06
N GLN A 321 -29.60 -8.83 -20.56
CA GLN A 321 -29.81 -8.65 -19.11
C GLN A 321 -30.34 -9.93 -18.43
N ARG A 322 -31.29 -10.63 -19.06
CA ARG A 322 -31.71 -11.97 -18.60
C ARG A 322 -30.52 -12.92 -18.49
N LYS A 323 -29.67 -12.94 -19.52
CA LYS A 323 -28.51 -13.83 -19.55
C LYS A 323 -27.47 -13.48 -18.49
N ILE A 324 -27.30 -12.19 -18.18
CA ILE A 324 -26.42 -11.72 -17.10
C ILE A 324 -26.86 -12.33 -15.76
N VAL A 325 -28.15 -12.24 -15.43
CA VAL A 325 -28.70 -12.81 -14.18
C VAL A 325 -28.58 -14.33 -14.16
N GLU A 326 -28.97 -15.01 -15.25
CA GLU A 326 -28.81 -16.47 -15.37
C GLU A 326 -27.36 -16.90 -15.14
N ASN A 327 -26.40 -16.22 -15.78
CA ASN A 327 -24.98 -16.53 -15.63
C ASN A 327 -24.51 -16.31 -14.19
N ALA A 328 -25.00 -15.28 -13.49
CA ALA A 328 -24.65 -15.04 -12.09
C ALA A 328 -25.17 -16.17 -11.18
N GLN A 329 -26.41 -16.61 -11.40
CA GLN A 329 -26.99 -17.76 -10.71
C GLN A 329 -26.23 -19.06 -10.98
N TYR A 330 -25.85 -19.30 -12.24
CA TYR A 330 -25.04 -20.46 -12.61
C TYR A 330 -23.64 -20.42 -12.01
N LEU A 331 -22.98 -19.27 -12.02
CA LEU A 331 -21.67 -19.10 -11.40
C LEU A 331 -21.75 -19.32 -9.87
N ALA A 332 -22.78 -18.78 -9.22
CA ALA A 332 -23.05 -19.02 -7.80
C ALA A 332 -23.19 -20.53 -7.51
N TYR A 333 -24.03 -21.22 -8.28
CA TYR A 333 -24.23 -22.67 -8.17
C TYR A 333 -22.92 -23.44 -8.42
N ALA A 334 -22.15 -23.08 -9.45
CA ALA A 334 -20.92 -23.76 -9.80
C ALA A 334 -19.84 -23.60 -8.72
N LEU A 335 -19.71 -22.40 -8.13
CA LEU A 335 -18.80 -22.15 -7.00
C LEU A 335 -19.19 -22.98 -5.77
N GLN A 336 -20.49 -23.07 -5.47
CA GLN A 336 -21.01 -23.91 -4.38
C GLN A 336 -20.78 -25.41 -4.65
N LYS A 337 -20.92 -25.86 -5.89
CA LYS A 337 -20.58 -27.23 -6.32
C LYS A 337 -19.09 -27.53 -6.13
N GLU A 338 -18.24 -26.53 -6.36
CA GLU A 338 -16.82 -26.56 -5.99
C GLU A 338 -16.59 -26.31 -4.48
N GLY A 339 -17.59 -26.44 -3.63
CA GLY A 339 -17.46 -26.37 -2.17
C GLY A 339 -17.10 -24.99 -1.62
N LEU A 340 -17.22 -23.91 -2.42
CA LEU A 340 -17.03 -22.55 -1.94
C LEU A 340 -18.34 -21.99 -1.36
N LYS A 341 -18.27 -21.42 -0.16
CA LYS A 341 -19.42 -20.75 0.45
C LYS A 341 -19.60 -19.36 -0.16
N LEU A 342 -20.85 -18.98 -0.41
CA LEU A 342 -21.21 -17.61 -0.78
C LEU A 342 -21.74 -16.87 0.43
N ALA A 343 -21.32 -15.62 0.60
CA ALA A 343 -22.06 -14.68 1.43
C ALA A 343 -23.43 -14.43 0.78
N TYR A 344 -24.44 -14.23 1.61
CA TYR A 344 -25.86 -14.09 1.27
C TYR A 344 -26.50 -15.32 0.61
N GLY A 345 -25.77 -16.44 0.50
CA GLY A 345 -26.28 -17.76 0.07
C GLY A 345 -26.56 -17.94 -1.42
N GLY A 346 -26.58 -16.88 -2.24
CA GLY A 346 -26.93 -16.95 -3.66
C GLY A 346 -27.11 -15.56 -4.30
N THR A 347 -27.85 -15.51 -5.41
CA THR A 347 -28.17 -14.25 -6.11
C THR A 347 -29.44 -14.34 -6.97
N ASP A 348 -30.17 -13.24 -7.08
CA ASP A 348 -31.15 -12.97 -8.17
C ASP A 348 -30.77 -11.73 -8.99
N THR A 349 -29.53 -11.27 -8.82
CA THR A 349 -28.97 -10.10 -9.51
C THR A 349 -27.81 -10.51 -10.43
N HIS A 350 -27.00 -9.55 -10.87
CA HIS A 350 -25.82 -9.77 -11.72
C HIS A 350 -24.52 -10.07 -10.95
N LEU A 351 -24.58 -10.17 -9.61
CA LEU A 351 -23.38 -10.32 -8.77
C LEU A 351 -23.56 -11.36 -7.66
N LEU A 352 -22.45 -11.84 -7.12
CA LEU A 352 -22.35 -12.72 -5.95
C LEU A 352 -21.06 -12.44 -5.18
N VAL A 353 -20.97 -12.92 -3.94
CA VAL A 353 -19.80 -12.71 -3.08
C VAL A 353 -19.37 -14.04 -2.44
N ILE A 354 -18.11 -14.42 -2.61
CA ILE A 354 -17.52 -15.61 -1.98
C ILE A 354 -17.11 -15.25 -0.54
N ASP A 355 -17.47 -16.08 0.44
CA ASP A 355 -17.04 -15.96 1.84
C ASP A 355 -15.72 -16.72 2.06
N LEU A 356 -14.60 -15.97 2.11
CA LEU A 356 -13.27 -16.57 2.21
C LEU A 356 -13.00 -17.20 3.58
N ARG A 357 -13.74 -16.82 4.63
CA ARG A 357 -13.57 -17.37 6.00
C ARG A 357 -13.94 -18.86 6.05
N ALA A 358 -14.78 -19.31 5.13
CA ALA A 358 -15.18 -20.71 5.03
C ALA A 358 -14.10 -21.61 4.38
N ILE A 359 -13.07 -21.02 3.76
CA ILE A 359 -12.00 -21.76 3.12
C ILE A 359 -10.99 -22.19 4.18
N LYS A 360 -10.86 -23.50 4.39
CA LYS A 360 -9.80 -24.07 5.23
C LYS A 360 -8.49 -24.04 4.47
N THR A 361 -7.63 -23.09 4.81
CA THR A 361 -6.31 -22.93 4.20
C THR A 361 -5.34 -23.99 4.72
N ARG A 362 -4.30 -24.30 3.94
CA ARG A 362 -3.33 -25.36 4.29
C ARG A 362 -2.54 -25.08 5.57
N ASN A 363 -2.37 -23.81 5.94
CA ASN A 363 -1.64 -23.39 7.15
C ASN A 363 -2.57 -22.89 8.26
N GLY A 364 -3.89 -23.03 8.14
CA GLY A 364 -4.86 -22.67 9.17
C GLY A 364 -5.18 -21.18 9.30
N GLU A 365 -4.50 -20.32 8.55
CA GLU A 365 -4.70 -18.87 8.54
C GLU A 365 -5.95 -18.46 7.75
N THR A 366 -6.64 -17.41 8.19
CA THR A 366 -7.83 -16.89 7.49
C THR A 366 -7.41 -16.12 6.23
N MET A 367 -8.10 -16.39 5.12
CA MET A 367 -7.82 -15.74 3.84
C MET A 367 -8.42 -14.33 3.75
N MET A 368 -7.60 -13.35 3.39
CA MET A 368 -8.05 -11.97 3.15
C MET A 368 -8.40 -11.73 1.68
N GLY A 369 -9.42 -10.91 1.43
CA GLY A 369 -9.90 -10.57 0.09
C GLY A 369 -8.85 -9.89 -0.79
N GLU A 370 -7.97 -9.05 -0.23
CA GLU A 370 -6.90 -8.39 -0.99
C GLU A 370 -5.97 -9.41 -1.66
N ILE A 371 -5.60 -10.46 -0.93
CA ILE A 371 -4.64 -11.47 -1.41
C ILE A 371 -5.29 -12.42 -2.40
N ALA A 372 -6.52 -12.85 -2.10
CA ALA A 372 -7.30 -13.65 -3.04
C ALA A 372 -7.52 -12.90 -4.37
N ALA A 373 -7.97 -11.64 -4.34
CA ALA A 373 -8.21 -10.84 -5.55
C ALA A 373 -6.93 -10.64 -6.37
N ARG A 374 -5.81 -10.36 -5.70
CA ARG A 374 -4.51 -10.17 -6.35
C ARG A 374 -4.02 -11.42 -7.07
N ILE A 375 -4.10 -12.58 -6.42
CA ILE A 375 -3.63 -13.85 -7.03
C ILE A 375 -4.58 -14.29 -8.15
N LEU A 376 -5.89 -14.08 -8.02
CA LEU A 376 -6.85 -14.30 -9.09
C LEU A 376 -6.54 -13.42 -10.33
N ASP A 377 -6.15 -12.16 -10.13
CA ASP A 377 -5.77 -11.26 -11.23
C ASP A 377 -4.50 -11.74 -11.98
N LEU A 378 -3.55 -12.38 -11.28
CA LEU A 378 -2.35 -12.97 -11.87
C LEU A 378 -2.64 -14.18 -12.76
N VAL A 379 -3.76 -14.87 -12.54
CA VAL A 379 -4.22 -15.98 -13.38
C VAL A 379 -5.24 -15.53 -14.44
N GLY A 380 -5.50 -14.22 -14.53
CA GLY A 380 -6.38 -13.61 -15.53
C GLY A 380 -7.85 -13.46 -15.11
N LEU A 381 -8.19 -13.68 -13.84
CA LEU A 381 -9.53 -13.49 -13.28
C LEU A 381 -9.58 -12.18 -12.48
N VAL A 382 -10.14 -11.12 -13.06
CA VAL A 382 -10.17 -9.78 -12.44
C VAL A 382 -11.40 -9.67 -11.54
N THR A 383 -11.18 -9.54 -10.24
CA THR A 383 -12.23 -9.44 -9.21
C THR A 383 -11.92 -8.28 -8.26
N ASN A 384 -12.77 -8.05 -7.25
CA ASN A 384 -12.45 -7.12 -6.18
C ASN A 384 -12.68 -7.75 -4.80
N LYS A 385 -11.83 -7.40 -3.84
CA LYS A 385 -12.11 -7.67 -2.42
C LYS A 385 -13.36 -6.94 -1.98
N ASN A 386 -14.09 -7.50 -1.03
CA ASN A 386 -15.31 -6.90 -0.49
C ASN A 386 -15.48 -7.29 0.98
N THR A 387 -16.05 -6.41 1.79
CA THR A 387 -16.52 -6.78 3.13
C THR A 387 -17.78 -7.64 3.03
N ILE A 388 -18.02 -8.46 4.03
CA ILE A 388 -19.25 -9.28 4.16
C ILE A 388 -19.79 -9.16 5.59
N PRO A 389 -21.05 -9.58 5.86
CA PRO A 389 -21.59 -9.56 7.22
C PRO A 389 -20.66 -10.26 8.22
N GLY A 390 -20.37 -9.56 9.32
CA GLY A 390 -19.41 -9.96 10.35
C GLY A 390 -18.02 -9.32 10.23
N ASP A 391 -17.67 -8.75 9.08
CA ASP A 391 -16.42 -7.97 8.95
C ASP A 391 -16.55 -6.62 9.67
N THR A 392 -15.47 -6.19 10.33
CA THR A 392 -15.47 -4.99 11.17
C THR A 392 -14.96 -3.74 10.46
N SER A 393 -14.20 -3.90 9.36
CA SER A 393 -13.64 -2.79 8.60
C SER A 393 -13.31 -3.17 7.15
N ALA A 394 -13.04 -2.20 6.29
CA ALA A 394 -12.58 -2.45 4.92
C ALA A 394 -11.16 -3.07 4.85
N ALA A 395 -10.34 -2.87 5.88
CA ALA A 395 -9.05 -3.54 6.01
C ALA A 395 -9.23 -5.04 6.32
N ASP A 396 -10.34 -5.37 6.96
CA ASP A 396 -10.77 -6.69 7.42
C ASP A 396 -11.68 -7.41 6.38
N ALA A 397 -11.53 -7.09 5.09
CA ALA A 397 -12.43 -7.60 4.06
C ALA A 397 -12.15 -9.09 3.73
N HIS A 398 -13.11 -9.96 4.03
CA HIS A 398 -13.02 -11.41 3.80
C HIS A 398 -13.86 -11.93 2.61
N GLY A 399 -14.35 -11.04 1.75
CA GLY A 399 -15.14 -11.39 0.58
C GLY A 399 -14.38 -11.20 -0.75
N ILE A 400 -14.74 -12.01 -1.74
CA ILE A 400 -14.46 -11.74 -3.16
C ILE A 400 -15.77 -11.53 -3.89
N ARG A 401 -15.96 -10.32 -4.43
CA ARG A 401 -17.15 -9.99 -5.21
C ARG A 401 -16.90 -10.28 -6.69
N MET A 402 -17.85 -10.98 -7.31
CA MET A 402 -17.86 -11.34 -8.72
C MET A 402 -19.17 -10.90 -9.37
N GLY A 403 -19.11 -10.52 -10.65
CA GLY A 403 -20.27 -10.20 -11.47
C GLY A 403 -20.12 -10.67 -12.89
N THR A 404 -21.26 -10.82 -13.56
CA THR A 404 -21.37 -11.42 -14.89
C THR A 404 -21.65 -10.48 -16.08
N PRO A 405 -21.80 -9.13 -15.97
CA PRO A 405 -22.04 -8.29 -17.16
C PRO A 405 -21.01 -8.48 -18.27
N TRP A 406 -19.73 -8.25 -17.96
CA TRP A 406 -18.65 -8.26 -18.94
C TRP A 406 -18.47 -9.60 -19.65
N VAL A 407 -18.46 -10.70 -18.89
CA VAL A 407 -18.32 -12.05 -19.45
C VAL A 407 -19.51 -12.42 -20.34
N THR A 408 -20.71 -11.98 -19.97
CA THR A 408 -21.92 -12.24 -20.76
C THR A 408 -21.93 -11.43 -22.05
N GLU A 409 -21.49 -10.17 -22.01
CA GLU A 409 -21.34 -9.32 -23.21
C GLU A 409 -20.31 -9.88 -24.20
N ARG A 410 -19.31 -10.62 -23.71
CA ARG A 410 -18.36 -11.38 -24.55
C ARG A 410 -18.93 -12.69 -25.10
N GLY A 411 -20.15 -13.07 -24.73
CA GLY A 411 -20.81 -14.28 -25.19
C GLY A 411 -20.63 -15.51 -24.30
N MET A 412 -20.03 -15.39 -23.11
CA MET A 412 -19.84 -16.53 -22.21
C MET A 412 -21.18 -17.02 -21.62
N GLY A 413 -21.31 -18.33 -21.46
CA GLY A 413 -22.49 -19.00 -20.94
C GLY A 413 -22.19 -19.93 -19.76
N LYS A 414 -23.01 -20.96 -19.62
CA LYS A 414 -22.98 -21.87 -18.47
C LYS A 414 -21.66 -22.64 -18.33
N GLU A 415 -21.14 -23.20 -19.42
CA GLU A 415 -19.91 -23.99 -19.42
C GLU A 415 -18.70 -23.14 -19.02
N GLU A 416 -18.67 -21.89 -19.46
CA GLU A 416 -17.64 -20.93 -19.09
C GLU A 416 -17.73 -20.56 -17.59
N MET A 417 -18.94 -20.37 -17.05
CA MET A 417 -19.12 -20.11 -15.62
C MET A 417 -18.65 -21.28 -14.75
N GLU A 418 -18.90 -22.52 -15.18
CA GLU A 418 -18.39 -23.72 -14.52
C GLU A 418 -16.86 -23.76 -14.52
N GLU A 419 -16.22 -23.39 -15.64
CA GLU A 419 -14.77 -23.35 -15.72
C GLU A 419 -14.15 -22.23 -14.86
N ILE A 420 -14.76 -21.04 -14.86
CA ILE A 420 -14.35 -19.93 -13.98
C ILE A 420 -14.44 -20.37 -12.51
N ALA A 421 -15.49 -21.09 -12.11
CA ALA A 421 -15.64 -21.60 -10.76
C ALA A 421 -14.53 -22.62 -10.41
N ARG A 422 -14.21 -23.54 -11.33
CA ARG A 422 -13.13 -24.54 -11.13
C ARG A 422 -11.77 -23.88 -10.96
N ILE A 423 -11.42 -22.92 -11.82
CA ILE A 423 -10.15 -22.18 -11.73
C ILE A 423 -10.10 -21.41 -10.41
N THR A 424 -11.19 -20.74 -10.03
CA THR A 424 -11.29 -19.98 -8.77
C THR A 424 -11.05 -20.90 -7.56
N ALA A 425 -11.74 -22.03 -7.48
CA ALA A 425 -11.61 -22.97 -6.36
C ALA A 425 -10.21 -23.60 -6.29
N MET A 426 -9.62 -23.94 -7.42
CA MET A 426 -8.26 -24.48 -7.52
C MET A 426 -7.23 -23.49 -6.95
N VAL A 427 -7.32 -22.21 -7.33
CA VAL A 427 -6.40 -21.18 -6.84
C VAL A 427 -6.61 -20.92 -5.35
N LEU A 428 -7.85 -20.64 -4.92
CA LEU A 428 -8.13 -20.20 -3.55
C LEU A 428 -7.74 -21.25 -2.49
N ARG A 429 -7.89 -22.55 -2.79
CA ARG A 429 -7.52 -23.65 -1.87
C ARG A 429 -6.01 -23.80 -1.66
N GLU A 430 -5.21 -23.37 -2.62
CA GLU A 430 -3.75 -23.57 -2.63
C GLU A 430 -2.98 -22.36 -2.11
N ILE A 431 -3.65 -21.21 -1.97
CA ILE A 431 -3.04 -20.04 -1.32
C ILE A 431 -2.81 -20.34 0.16
N ARG A 432 -1.58 -20.09 0.62
CA ARG A 432 -1.15 -20.08 2.01
C ARG A 432 -1.05 -18.62 2.47
N PRO A 433 -2.07 -18.07 3.15
CA PRO A 433 -2.02 -16.68 3.61
C PRO A 433 -1.12 -16.54 4.83
N PHE A 434 -0.54 -15.37 5.03
CA PHE A 434 0.27 -15.03 6.20
C PHE A 434 0.27 -13.50 6.39
N THR A 435 0.64 -13.03 7.58
CA THR A 435 0.59 -11.61 7.91
C THR A 435 1.86 -11.19 8.63
N TYR A 436 2.42 -10.04 8.27
CA TYR A 436 3.50 -9.41 9.03
C TYR A 436 3.16 -7.96 9.38
N ILE A 437 3.88 -7.41 10.36
CA ILE A 437 3.65 -6.06 10.88
C ILE A 437 4.16 -5.03 9.85
N GLY A 438 3.27 -4.15 9.38
CA GLY A 438 3.60 -3.00 8.55
C GLY A 438 3.55 -1.70 9.34
N VAL A 439 4.04 -0.60 8.73
CA VAL A 439 4.07 0.73 9.37
C VAL A 439 2.67 1.26 9.67
N THR A 440 1.69 0.90 8.83
CA THR A 440 0.29 1.32 8.95
C THR A 440 -0.60 0.21 9.54
N GLY A 441 0.00 -0.80 10.17
CA GLY A 441 -0.72 -1.97 10.69
C GLY A 441 -0.41 -3.28 9.94
N PRO A 442 -1.17 -4.36 10.21
CA PRO A 442 -0.93 -5.68 9.64
C PRO A 442 -1.03 -5.71 8.12
N LEU A 443 -0.09 -6.40 7.47
CA LEU A 443 -0.06 -6.57 6.01
C LEU A 443 -0.27 -8.05 5.68
N SER A 444 -1.48 -8.41 5.27
CA SER A 444 -1.78 -9.74 4.76
C SER A 444 -1.07 -10.00 3.43
N ARG A 445 -0.57 -11.22 3.23
CA ARG A 445 0.09 -11.75 2.03
C ARG A 445 -0.35 -13.19 1.81
N GLY A 446 0.01 -13.75 0.65
CA GLY A 446 -0.22 -15.17 0.39
C GLY A 446 0.65 -15.69 -0.73
N LYS A 447 0.92 -16.99 -0.68
CA LYS A 447 1.72 -17.69 -1.67
C LYS A 447 1.04 -18.99 -2.10
N LEU A 448 1.26 -19.42 -3.34
CA LEU A 448 0.79 -20.72 -3.85
C LEU A 448 1.87 -21.42 -4.68
N PRO A 449 1.81 -22.75 -4.87
CA PRO A 449 2.76 -23.46 -5.71
C PRO A 449 2.75 -22.97 -7.17
N LEU A 450 3.93 -22.87 -7.81
CA LEU A 450 4.03 -22.40 -9.21
C LEU A 450 3.14 -23.21 -10.16
N ARG A 451 3.11 -24.53 -9.98
CA ARG A 451 2.30 -25.44 -10.81
C ARG A 451 0.83 -25.02 -10.86
N VAL A 452 0.27 -24.59 -9.73
CA VAL A 452 -1.13 -24.19 -9.62
C VAL A 452 -1.36 -22.85 -10.32
N LEU A 453 -0.44 -21.90 -10.15
CA LEU A 453 -0.48 -20.61 -10.83
C LEU A 453 -0.44 -20.77 -12.36
N GLU A 454 0.47 -21.61 -12.86
CA GLU A 454 0.66 -21.84 -14.29
C GLU A 454 -0.48 -22.67 -14.91
N GLU A 455 -1.00 -23.67 -14.19
CA GLU A 455 -2.20 -24.41 -14.61
C GLU A 455 -3.42 -23.49 -14.72
N ALA A 456 -3.65 -22.65 -13.71
CA ALA A 456 -4.73 -21.66 -13.74
C ALA A 456 -4.57 -20.69 -14.92
N ARG A 457 -3.37 -20.15 -15.15
CA ARG A 457 -3.08 -19.28 -16.31
C ARG A 457 -3.30 -19.99 -17.64
N ALA A 458 -2.96 -21.27 -17.75
CA ALA A 458 -3.18 -22.04 -18.97
C ALA A 458 -4.68 -22.22 -19.24
N ARG A 459 -5.44 -22.64 -18.23
CA ARG A 459 -6.90 -22.84 -18.32
C ARG A 459 -7.65 -21.54 -18.62
N THR A 460 -7.29 -20.43 -17.97
CA THR A 460 -7.87 -19.11 -18.28
C THR A 460 -7.59 -18.70 -19.73
N ARG A 461 -6.37 -18.91 -20.23
CA ARG A 461 -6.02 -18.60 -21.64
C ARG A 461 -6.76 -19.48 -22.63
N GLU A 462 -6.90 -20.77 -22.33
CA GLU A 462 -7.69 -21.69 -23.15
C GLU A 462 -9.15 -21.24 -23.22
N LEU A 463 -9.74 -20.89 -22.08
CA LEU A 463 -11.11 -20.37 -22.01
C LEU A 463 -11.27 -19.10 -22.85
N LEU A 464 -10.35 -18.14 -22.69
CA LEU A 464 -10.36 -16.88 -23.44
C LEU A 464 -10.19 -17.06 -24.94
N SER A 465 -9.41 -18.06 -25.39
CA SER A 465 -9.13 -18.29 -26.82
C SER A 465 -10.39 -18.56 -27.65
N ARG A 466 -11.50 -18.96 -27.01
CA ARG A 466 -12.81 -19.19 -27.65
C ARG A 466 -13.57 -17.88 -27.96
N PHE A 467 -13.16 -16.76 -27.37
CA PHE A 467 -13.86 -15.46 -27.42
C PHE A 467 -12.96 -14.32 -27.91
N ILE A 468 -11.94 -14.65 -28.71
CA ILE A 468 -11.03 -13.69 -29.33
C ILE A 468 -11.18 -13.86 -30.85
N GLU A 469 -11.81 -12.88 -31.51
CA GLU A 469 -12.06 -12.91 -32.96
C GLU A 469 -10.80 -12.54 -33.77
N GLU A 470 -10.00 -11.58 -33.29
CA GLU A 470 -8.72 -11.19 -33.89
C GLU A 470 -7.61 -11.15 -32.82
N PRO A 471 -6.42 -11.73 -33.07
CA PRO A 471 -5.31 -11.63 -32.14
C PRO A 471 -4.83 -10.18 -32.07
N VAL A 472 -4.93 -9.56 -30.89
CA VAL A 472 -4.41 -8.22 -30.63
C VAL A 472 -2.89 -8.26 -30.87
N ALA A 473 -2.40 -7.48 -31.84
CA ALA A 473 -1.00 -7.47 -32.27
C ALA A 473 -0.06 -7.47 -31.05
N PRO A 474 0.94 -8.36 -30.94
CA PRO A 474 1.79 -8.50 -29.74
C PRO A 474 2.44 -7.15 -29.34
N PRO A 475 2.83 -6.93 -28.06
CA PRO A 475 3.62 -5.75 -27.72
C PRO A 475 4.84 -5.64 -28.64
N PRO A 476 5.31 -4.42 -29.01
CA PRO A 476 6.47 -4.24 -29.89
C PRO A 476 7.72 -5.03 -29.46
N ALA A 477 7.88 -5.30 -28.16
CA ALA A 477 9.00 -6.04 -27.58
C ALA A 477 8.83 -7.58 -27.52
N SER A 478 7.67 -8.13 -27.91
CA SER A 478 7.34 -9.56 -27.72
C SER A 478 7.59 -10.43 -28.96
N ARG A 479 8.45 -9.98 -29.88
CA ARG A 479 8.87 -10.81 -31.01
C ARG A 479 9.71 -11.96 -30.47
N VAL A 480 9.06 -13.10 -30.26
CA VAL A 480 9.71 -14.37 -29.93
C VAL A 480 10.79 -14.62 -30.98
N THR A 481 12.06 -14.53 -30.58
CA THR A 481 13.17 -15.08 -31.35
C THR A 481 12.98 -16.59 -31.38
N ARG A 482 12.46 -17.08 -32.51
CA ARG A 482 12.30 -18.52 -32.74
C ARG A 482 13.70 -19.15 -32.87
N HIS A 483 13.97 -20.13 -32.02
CA HIS A 483 15.03 -21.15 -32.16
C HIS A 483 16.49 -20.71 -31.98
N ALA A 484 16.81 -19.95 -30.94
CA ALA A 484 18.18 -19.91 -30.43
C ALA A 484 18.41 -21.11 -29.49
N SER A 485 19.47 -21.89 -29.72
CA SER A 485 19.96 -22.92 -28.79
C SER A 485 21.40 -22.53 -28.40
N PRO A 486 21.64 -22.14 -27.13
CA PRO A 486 20.70 -22.12 -25.99
C PRO A 486 19.59 -21.07 -26.08
N GLU A 487 18.53 -21.29 -25.30
CA GLU A 487 17.42 -20.33 -25.14
C GLU A 487 17.85 -19.18 -24.23
N VAL A 488 17.59 -17.92 -24.64
CA VAL A 488 18.11 -16.73 -23.94
C VAL A 488 17.04 -15.70 -23.67
N PHE A 489 17.10 -15.08 -22.50
CA PHE A 489 16.29 -13.93 -22.11
C PHE A 489 17.11 -12.93 -21.28
N VAL A 490 16.59 -11.71 -21.16
CA VAL A 490 17.26 -10.58 -20.50
C VAL A 490 16.49 -10.18 -19.25
N LEU A 491 17.22 -9.86 -18.18
CA LEU A 491 16.68 -9.25 -16.99
C LEU A 491 17.20 -7.84 -16.82
N ARG A 492 16.30 -6.92 -16.47
CA ARG A 492 16.64 -5.52 -16.20
C ARG A 492 15.90 -4.96 -15.00
N GLY A 493 16.50 -3.93 -14.44
CA GLY A 493 16.01 -3.25 -13.25
C GLY A 493 16.92 -3.47 -12.06
N ARG A 494 16.87 -2.53 -11.12
CA ARG A 494 17.87 -2.39 -10.06
C ARG A 494 18.03 -3.63 -9.15
N ARG A 495 16.96 -4.43 -8.98
CA ARG A 495 16.98 -5.63 -8.12
C ARG A 495 17.16 -6.95 -8.88
N SER A 496 17.42 -6.89 -10.19
CA SER A 496 17.66 -8.11 -11.00
C SER A 496 18.86 -8.91 -10.51
N VAL A 497 19.91 -8.23 -10.04
CA VAL A 497 21.09 -8.89 -9.46
C VAL A 497 20.73 -9.72 -8.23
N TYR A 498 19.90 -9.19 -7.33
CA TYR A 498 19.49 -9.89 -6.12
C TYR A 498 18.51 -11.03 -6.45
N LEU A 499 17.59 -10.83 -7.40
CA LEU A 499 16.71 -11.91 -7.89
C LEU A 499 17.55 -13.10 -8.37
N LEU A 500 18.52 -12.87 -9.25
CA LEU A 500 19.36 -13.93 -9.80
C LEU A 500 20.30 -14.53 -8.75
N HIS A 501 20.89 -13.69 -7.89
CA HIS A 501 21.75 -14.12 -6.80
C HIS A 501 21.02 -15.01 -5.81
N GLU A 502 19.76 -14.74 -5.50
CA GLU A 502 18.99 -15.51 -4.50
C GLU A 502 18.16 -16.66 -5.12
N ALA A 503 17.78 -16.56 -6.40
CA ALA A 503 17.06 -17.63 -7.09
C ALA A 503 17.98 -18.78 -7.53
N GLY A 504 19.23 -18.49 -7.87
CA GLY A 504 20.21 -19.47 -8.33
C GLY A 504 21.27 -19.81 -7.29
N THR A 505 22.10 -20.83 -7.52
CA THR A 505 23.22 -21.21 -6.63
C THR A 505 24.48 -20.34 -6.75
N ALA A 506 24.67 -19.60 -7.84
CA ALA A 506 25.90 -18.84 -8.11
C ALA A 506 26.01 -17.52 -7.32
N ASP A 507 27.22 -16.95 -7.31
CA ASP A 507 27.46 -15.58 -6.84
C ASP A 507 27.36 -14.59 -8.02
N VAL A 508 26.16 -14.04 -8.21
CA VAL A 508 25.89 -13.05 -9.27
C VAL A 508 26.35 -11.63 -8.89
N LEU A 509 26.58 -11.34 -7.60
CA LEU A 509 26.93 -10.00 -7.12
C LEU A 509 28.36 -9.61 -7.49
N SER A 510 29.25 -10.59 -7.70
CA SER A 510 30.65 -10.35 -8.06
C SER A 510 30.89 -10.08 -9.56
N LEU A 511 29.91 -10.36 -10.42
CA LEU A 511 30.08 -10.22 -11.88
C LEU A 511 30.38 -8.77 -12.30
N ALA A 512 31.49 -8.59 -13.00
CA ALA A 512 31.75 -7.40 -13.79
C ALA A 512 31.02 -7.46 -15.15
N PRO A 513 30.79 -6.33 -15.84
CA PRO A 513 30.21 -6.36 -17.18
C PRO A 513 31.11 -7.19 -18.12
N GLY A 514 30.51 -8.12 -18.86
CA GLY A 514 31.22 -9.08 -19.72
C GLY A 514 31.64 -10.38 -19.02
N GLU A 515 31.32 -10.55 -17.73
CA GLU A 515 31.54 -11.82 -17.03
C GLU A 515 30.22 -12.58 -16.87
N GLY A 516 30.31 -13.91 -16.89
CA GLY A 516 29.21 -14.81 -16.64
C GLY A 516 29.62 -16.03 -15.81
N VAL A 517 28.61 -16.64 -15.20
CA VAL A 517 28.77 -17.75 -14.25
C VAL A 517 27.66 -18.78 -14.47
N ARG A 518 27.99 -20.06 -14.29
CA ARG A 518 26.98 -21.13 -14.26
C ARG A 518 26.25 -21.10 -12.93
N SER A 519 24.94 -21.24 -12.98
CA SER A 519 24.06 -21.31 -11.81
C SER A 519 23.02 -22.40 -12.00
N LEU A 520 22.67 -23.06 -10.90
CA LEU A 520 21.56 -23.99 -10.84
C LEU A 520 20.35 -23.29 -10.23
N PHE A 521 19.15 -23.55 -10.77
CA PHE A 521 17.90 -23.00 -10.26
C PHE A 521 16.98 -24.12 -9.82
N PHE A 522 16.53 -24.06 -8.57
CA PHE A 522 15.69 -25.07 -7.93
C PHE A 522 14.30 -24.51 -7.62
N ASP A 523 13.32 -25.40 -7.50
CA ASP A 523 12.04 -25.08 -6.87
C ASP A 523 12.12 -25.20 -5.34
N GLY A 524 11.03 -24.90 -4.64
CA GLY A 524 10.98 -24.99 -3.17
C GLY A 524 10.96 -26.40 -2.59
N GLU A 525 10.86 -27.43 -3.42
CA GLU A 525 10.96 -28.84 -3.01
C GLU A 525 12.38 -29.40 -3.27
N GLY A 526 13.26 -28.61 -3.90
CA GLY A 526 14.64 -28.99 -4.22
C GLY A 526 14.80 -29.67 -5.59
N ASN A 527 13.78 -29.65 -6.44
CA ASN A 527 13.88 -30.18 -7.80
C ASN A 527 14.60 -29.18 -8.71
N LEU A 528 15.51 -29.66 -9.56
CA LEU A 528 16.19 -28.82 -10.54
C LEU A 528 15.21 -28.35 -11.62
N ILE A 529 14.98 -27.05 -11.68
CA ILE A 529 14.20 -26.41 -12.76
C ILE A 529 15.05 -26.39 -14.03
N SER A 530 16.25 -25.80 -13.91
CA SER A 530 17.19 -25.69 -15.02
C SER A 530 18.61 -25.37 -14.53
N GLU A 531 19.61 -25.83 -15.27
CA GLU A 531 20.91 -25.14 -15.34
C GLU A 531 20.74 -23.80 -16.06
N GLY A 532 21.54 -22.80 -15.73
CA GLY A 532 21.57 -21.55 -16.47
C GLY A 532 22.93 -20.88 -16.39
N VAL A 533 23.26 -20.11 -17.42
CA VAL A 533 24.40 -19.20 -17.41
C VAL A 533 23.87 -17.80 -17.22
N VAL A 534 24.32 -17.13 -16.14
CA VAL A 534 24.00 -15.74 -15.85
C VAL A 534 25.20 -14.89 -16.26
N ALA A 535 25.03 -13.97 -17.19
CA ALA A 535 26.07 -13.04 -17.61
C ALA A 535 25.65 -11.59 -17.35
N ARG A 536 26.56 -10.77 -16.82
CA ARG A 536 26.30 -9.35 -16.61
C ARG A 536 26.62 -8.57 -17.89
N LEU A 537 25.63 -7.81 -18.35
CA LEU A 537 25.75 -6.93 -19.51
C LEU A 537 26.20 -5.53 -19.09
N PRO A 538 26.62 -4.67 -20.04
CA PRO A 538 26.75 -3.24 -19.79
C PRO A 538 25.45 -2.65 -19.21
N ASP A 539 25.60 -1.64 -18.34
CA ASP A 539 24.45 -0.95 -17.76
C ASP A 539 23.57 -0.34 -18.89
N GLY A 540 22.25 -0.35 -18.68
CA GLY A 540 21.27 0.17 -19.63
C GLY A 540 21.35 1.69 -19.80
N PRO A 541 20.52 2.26 -20.69
CA PRO A 541 20.54 3.69 -21.00
C PRO A 541 20.22 4.60 -19.81
N TYR A 542 19.64 4.06 -18.73
CA TYR A 542 19.34 4.78 -17.49
C TYR A 542 20.26 4.38 -16.33
N GLY A 543 21.36 3.68 -16.62
CA GLY A 543 22.34 3.22 -15.62
C GLY A 543 21.88 2.02 -14.79
N GLU A 544 20.83 1.32 -15.21
CA GLU A 544 20.37 0.09 -14.58
C GLU A 544 21.23 -1.10 -14.96
N ALA A 545 21.53 -1.98 -14.01
CA ALA A 545 22.24 -3.22 -14.32
C ALA A 545 21.36 -4.15 -15.18
N MET A 546 21.99 -4.74 -16.19
CA MET A 546 21.37 -5.63 -17.17
C MET A 546 22.02 -7.01 -17.07
N TYR A 547 21.22 -8.07 -17.15
CA TYR A 547 21.70 -9.44 -17.08
C TYR A 547 21.12 -10.28 -18.21
N LEU A 548 21.91 -11.22 -18.68
CA LEU A 548 21.52 -12.22 -19.65
C LEU A 548 21.45 -13.57 -18.95
N VAL A 549 20.42 -14.35 -19.26
CA VAL A 549 20.30 -15.73 -18.79
C VAL A 549 20.15 -16.64 -20.00
N ALA A 550 21.09 -17.57 -20.17
CA ALA A 550 21.03 -18.63 -21.15
C ALA A 550 20.68 -19.95 -20.47
N ALA A 551 19.74 -20.71 -21.03
CA ALA A 551 19.29 -22.00 -20.53
C ALA A 551 19.40 -23.09 -21.61
N PRO A 552 19.52 -24.36 -21.23
CA PRO A 552 19.48 -25.48 -22.16
C PRO A 552 18.19 -25.48 -23.01
N GLU A 553 18.27 -26.11 -24.18
CA GLU A 553 17.12 -26.29 -25.06
C GLU A 553 15.93 -26.96 -24.33
N GLY A 554 14.74 -26.37 -24.45
CA GLY A 554 13.53 -26.84 -23.78
C GLY A 554 13.38 -26.43 -22.31
N LYS A 555 14.36 -25.72 -21.73
CA LYS A 555 14.35 -25.29 -20.32
C LYS A 555 14.23 -23.79 -20.09
N GLY A 556 14.46 -22.95 -21.10
CA GLY A 556 14.39 -21.49 -20.96
C GLY A 556 12.99 -21.00 -20.60
N VAL A 557 11.93 -21.57 -21.19
CA VAL A 557 10.54 -21.21 -20.84
C VAL A 557 10.21 -21.50 -19.38
N GLU A 558 10.63 -22.65 -18.86
CA GLU A 558 10.40 -23.07 -17.47
C GLU A 558 11.14 -22.14 -16.49
N LEU A 559 12.43 -21.89 -16.75
CA LEU A 559 13.25 -20.99 -15.95
C LEU A 559 12.72 -19.55 -15.97
N ARG A 560 12.29 -19.06 -17.12
CA ARG A 560 11.70 -17.72 -17.26
C ARG A 560 10.44 -17.58 -16.43
N LYS A 561 9.55 -18.58 -16.47
CA LYS A 561 8.32 -18.61 -15.64
C LYS A 561 8.66 -18.61 -14.16
N TRP A 562 9.65 -19.40 -13.74
CA TRP A 562 10.12 -19.44 -12.36
C TRP A 562 10.63 -18.08 -11.87
N LEU A 563 11.56 -17.47 -12.60
CA LEU A 563 12.11 -16.16 -12.25
C LEU A 563 11.03 -15.06 -12.26
N SER A 564 10.08 -15.14 -13.19
CA SER A 564 8.94 -14.20 -13.24
C SER A 564 8.04 -14.36 -12.03
N ALA A 565 7.73 -15.59 -11.64
CA ALA A 565 6.90 -15.88 -10.48
C ALA A 565 7.56 -15.49 -9.15
N LEU A 566 8.89 -15.63 -9.04
CA LEU A 566 9.67 -15.11 -7.92
C LEU A 566 9.63 -13.56 -7.89
N SER A 567 9.81 -12.91 -9.05
CA SER A 567 9.71 -11.45 -9.19
C SER A 567 8.33 -10.92 -8.79
N ASP A 568 7.26 -11.64 -9.16
CA ASP A 568 5.87 -11.34 -8.79
C ASP A 568 5.62 -11.48 -7.27
N CYS A 569 6.42 -12.27 -6.55
CA CYS A 569 6.36 -12.49 -5.09
C CYS A 569 5.12 -13.24 -4.55
N TYR A 570 4.40 -14.01 -5.38
CA TYR A 570 3.23 -14.81 -4.95
C TYR A 570 3.46 -16.33 -5.02
N VAL A 571 4.64 -16.77 -5.44
CA VAL A 571 4.95 -18.20 -5.51
C VAL A 571 5.53 -18.71 -4.19
N LEU A 572 5.16 -19.94 -3.84
CA LEU A 572 5.78 -20.67 -2.75
C LEU A 572 7.10 -21.28 -3.22
N PHE A 573 8.21 -20.73 -2.73
CA PHE A 573 9.57 -21.21 -3.01
C PHE A 573 10.33 -21.67 -1.77
N ASP A 574 9.79 -21.38 -0.57
CA ASP A 574 10.32 -21.82 0.71
C ASP A 574 9.11 -22.25 1.56
N PRO A 575 8.81 -23.55 1.62
CA PRO A 575 7.67 -24.07 2.38
C PRO A 575 7.82 -23.97 3.89
N GLU A 576 9.05 -23.91 4.40
CA GLU A 576 9.35 -23.84 5.84
C GLU A 576 9.30 -22.39 6.35
N ASP A 577 9.55 -21.42 5.47
CA ASP A 577 9.53 -19.99 5.79
C ASP A 577 8.61 -19.20 4.86
N ILE A 578 7.33 -19.12 5.26
CA ILE A 578 6.32 -18.43 4.47
C ILE A 578 6.59 -16.92 4.34
N TYR A 579 7.33 -16.30 5.26
CA TYR A 579 7.64 -14.87 5.22
C TYR A 579 8.63 -14.50 4.12
N ARG A 580 9.61 -15.37 3.87
CA ARG A 580 10.76 -15.12 2.99
C ARG A 580 10.37 -14.66 1.59
N LYS A 581 11.09 -13.71 0.99
CA LYS A 581 10.92 -13.33 -0.42
C LYS A 581 12.26 -13.25 -1.10
N VAL A 582 12.40 -13.90 -2.25
CA VAL A 582 13.47 -13.58 -3.19
C VAL A 582 13.31 -12.12 -3.61
N GLN A 583 14.39 -11.36 -3.59
CA GLN A 583 14.36 -9.94 -3.88
C GLN A 583 14.03 -9.67 -5.35
N GLY A 584 13.08 -8.77 -5.55
CA GLY A 584 12.64 -8.24 -6.84
C GLY A 584 12.00 -6.86 -6.65
N PRO A 585 11.39 -6.23 -7.67
CA PRO A 585 11.09 -6.82 -8.96
C PRO A 585 12.26 -6.71 -9.94
N ALA A 586 12.33 -7.68 -10.83
CA ALA A 586 13.07 -7.62 -12.08
C ALA A 586 12.09 -7.69 -13.26
N VAL A 587 12.41 -6.98 -14.33
CA VAL A 587 11.70 -7.13 -15.60
C VAL A 587 12.43 -8.21 -16.40
N ILE A 588 11.69 -9.20 -16.87
CA ILE A 588 12.22 -10.37 -17.59
C ILE A 588 11.61 -10.34 -19.00
N GLU A 589 12.46 -10.19 -20.01
CA GLU A 589 12.07 -9.94 -21.40
C GLU A 589 12.79 -10.91 -22.34
N ASP A 590 12.15 -11.24 -23.46
CA ASP A 590 12.80 -12.00 -24.52
C ASP A 590 13.94 -11.19 -25.15
N LEU A 591 14.90 -11.90 -25.77
CA LEU A 591 15.97 -11.27 -26.52
C LEU A 591 15.36 -10.48 -27.70
N GLY A 592 15.49 -9.14 -27.68
CA GLY A 592 14.90 -8.25 -28.68
C GLY A 592 15.76 -7.03 -29.00
N ASP A 593 15.19 -6.08 -29.75
CA ASP A 593 15.88 -4.88 -30.26
C ASP A 593 16.47 -3.95 -29.18
N GLY A 594 16.11 -4.16 -27.90
CA GLY A 594 16.58 -3.42 -26.74
C GLY A 594 17.91 -3.89 -26.14
N LEU A 595 18.54 -4.94 -26.70
CA LEU A 595 19.89 -5.35 -26.27
C LEU A 595 20.88 -4.21 -26.59
N CYS A 596 21.50 -3.61 -25.57
CA CYS A 596 22.67 -2.75 -25.73
C CYS A 596 23.85 -3.61 -26.23
N VAL A 597 23.82 -3.92 -27.52
CA VAL A 597 24.94 -4.52 -28.23
C VAL A 597 26.08 -3.53 -28.39
N MET A 598 27.27 -4.07 -28.51
CA MET A 598 28.44 -3.32 -28.97
C MET A 598 28.20 -2.80 -30.40
N SER A 599 29.07 -1.91 -30.88
CA SER A 599 28.95 -1.27 -32.20
C SER A 599 28.89 -2.24 -33.38
N ASP A 600 29.30 -3.50 -33.19
CA ASP A 600 29.30 -4.58 -34.17
C ASP A 600 28.03 -5.46 -34.13
N GLY A 601 27.09 -5.21 -33.20
CA GLY A 601 25.85 -5.97 -33.08
C GLY A 601 25.92 -7.22 -32.18
N TRP A 602 27.02 -7.41 -31.45
CA TRP A 602 27.24 -8.55 -30.56
C TRP A 602 27.36 -8.14 -29.09
N VAL A 603 27.03 -9.07 -28.20
CA VAL A 603 27.36 -9.03 -26.78
C VAL A 603 28.40 -10.10 -26.51
N GLU A 604 29.49 -9.71 -25.88
CA GLU A 604 30.56 -10.62 -25.49
C GLU A 604 30.56 -10.87 -23.99
N PHE A 605 30.72 -12.13 -23.59
CA PHE A 605 30.91 -12.49 -22.21
C PHE A 605 31.80 -13.73 -22.05
N THR A 606 32.41 -13.88 -20.88
CA THR A 606 33.22 -15.05 -20.53
C THR A 606 32.52 -15.88 -19.46
N VAL A 607 32.62 -17.21 -19.56
CA VAL A 607 32.15 -18.13 -18.51
C VAL A 607 33.31 -19.04 -18.17
N GLU A 608 33.82 -18.94 -16.95
CA GLU A 608 34.98 -19.73 -16.48
C GLU A 608 36.19 -19.68 -17.43
N GLY A 609 36.44 -18.51 -18.04
CA GLY A 609 37.57 -18.28 -18.95
C GLY A 609 37.31 -18.61 -20.42
N GLU A 610 36.19 -19.25 -20.76
CA GLU A 610 35.78 -19.48 -22.15
C GLU A 610 34.98 -18.27 -22.66
N ARG A 611 35.24 -17.84 -23.89
CA ARG A 611 34.64 -16.65 -24.50
C ARG A 611 33.44 -17.02 -25.37
N PHE A 612 32.34 -16.30 -25.20
CA PHE A 612 31.12 -16.46 -25.97
C PHE A 612 30.68 -15.10 -26.53
N ARG A 613 30.07 -15.11 -27.71
CA ARG A 613 29.41 -13.93 -28.26
C ARG A 613 27.97 -14.27 -28.63
N LEU A 614 27.05 -13.36 -28.36
CA LEU A 614 25.64 -13.46 -28.70
C LEU A 614 25.21 -12.30 -29.61
N GLY A 615 24.64 -12.63 -30.77
CA GLY A 615 24.05 -11.69 -31.72
C GLY A 615 22.62 -11.31 -31.32
N ARG A 616 22.13 -10.18 -31.85
CA ARG A 616 20.75 -9.71 -31.59
C ARG A 616 19.67 -10.72 -31.97
N GLY A 617 19.92 -11.58 -32.96
CA GLY A 617 18.99 -12.60 -33.42
C GLY A 617 19.03 -13.88 -32.58
N GLY A 618 19.89 -13.95 -31.56
CA GLY A 618 20.14 -15.16 -30.77
C GLY A 618 21.25 -16.04 -31.35
N GLU A 619 22.02 -15.55 -32.32
CA GLU A 619 23.18 -16.26 -32.86
C GLU A 619 24.29 -16.39 -31.81
N PHE A 620 24.83 -17.59 -31.61
CA PHE A 620 25.95 -17.82 -30.69
C PHE A 620 27.26 -18.09 -31.44
N GLU A 621 28.33 -17.42 -31.00
CA GLU A 621 29.72 -17.81 -31.32
C GLU A 621 30.39 -18.36 -30.05
N GLY A 622 31.04 -19.53 -30.20
CA GLY A 622 31.63 -20.30 -29.10
C GLY A 622 31.06 -21.72 -29.03
N ASP A 623 31.73 -22.62 -28.31
CA ASP A 623 31.23 -24.00 -28.11
C ASP A 623 30.13 -24.02 -27.04
N THR A 624 28.87 -23.86 -27.46
CA THR A 624 27.71 -23.78 -26.57
C THR A 624 27.51 -25.03 -25.71
N LYS A 625 28.10 -26.18 -26.06
CA LYS A 625 28.10 -27.38 -25.22
C LYS A 625 28.84 -27.17 -23.90
N LYS A 626 29.80 -26.23 -23.85
CA LYS A 626 30.53 -25.88 -22.63
C LYS A 626 29.74 -24.96 -21.71
N LEU A 627 28.59 -24.42 -22.11
CA LEU A 627 27.79 -23.56 -21.24
C LEU A 627 27.12 -24.34 -20.10
N PHE A 628 26.80 -25.62 -20.34
CA PHE A 628 26.04 -26.46 -19.41
C PHE A 628 26.80 -27.75 -19.11
N LEU A 629 26.61 -28.27 -17.90
CA LEU A 629 27.31 -29.46 -17.41
C LEU A 629 26.48 -30.74 -17.56
N GLY A 630 25.18 -30.63 -17.85
CA GLY A 630 24.27 -31.78 -18.01
C GLY A 630 23.90 -32.40 -16.66
N VAL A 631 23.81 -31.57 -15.62
CA VAL A 631 23.52 -32.00 -14.25
C VAL A 631 22.05 -32.37 -14.13
N THR A 632 21.79 -33.49 -13.43
CA THR A 632 20.43 -34.00 -13.17
C THR A 632 20.35 -34.50 -11.73
N GLY A 633 19.13 -34.50 -11.17
CA GLY A 633 18.85 -34.92 -9.80
C GLY A 633 18.20 -33.80 -8.97
N ASP A 634 17.94 -34.11 -7.71
CA ASP A 634 17.53 -33.10 -6.73
C ASP A 634 18.74 -32.37 -6.13
N ILE A 635 18.47 -31.31 -5.37
CA ILE A 635 19.51 -30.47 -4.79
C ILE A 635 20.47 -31.22 -3.85
N LYS A 636 20.00 -32.25 -3.13
CA LYS A 636 20.84 -33.03 -2.20
C LYS A 636 21.80 -33.93 -2.97
N GLU A 637 21.30 -34.60 -4.00
CA GLU A 637 22.11 -35.44 -4.89
C GLU A 637 23.16 -34.62 -5.63
N ILE A 638 22.75 -33.45 -6.15
CA ILE A 638 23.64 -32.56 -6.90
C ILE A 638 24.70 -31.97 -5.98
N TYR A 639 24.32 -31.46 -4.79
CA TYR A 639 25.28 -30.93 -3.82
C TYR A 639 26.30 -31.98 -3.38
N GLY A 640 25.87 -33.23 -3.17
CA GLY A 640 26.77 -34.33 -2.79
C GLY A 640 27.81 -34.69 -3.87
N LYS A 641 27.48 -34.49 -5.15
CA LYS A 641 28.38 -34.79 -6.29
C LYS A 641 29.20 -33.59 -6.75
N HIS A 642 28.59 -32.40 -6.70
CA HIS A 642 29.08 -31.16 -7.29
C HIS A 642 28.97 -29.97 -6.33
N PRO A 643 29.57 -30.03 -5.12
CA PRO A 643 29.49 -28.94 -4.15
C PRO A 643 30.12 -27.64 -4.66
N GLU A 644 31.01 -27.70 -5.66
CA GLU A 644 31.64 -26.55 -6.32
C GLU A 644 30.66 -25.68 -7.11
N LEU A 645 29.50 -26.20 -7.51
CA LEU A 645 28.46 -25.45 -8.23
C LEU A 645 27.57 -24.59 -7.32
N PHE A 646 27.88 -24.57 -6.02
CA PHE A 646 27.17 -23.82 -5.00
C PHE A 646 28.09 -22.75 -4.43
N ALA A 647 27.74 -21.49 -4.62
CA ALA A 647 28.43 -20.37 -4.01
C ALA A 647 28.07 -20.28 -2.52
N VAL A 648 28.47 -21.27 -1.73
CA VAL A 648 28.00 -21.48 -0.35
C VAL A 648 28.29 -20.32 0.59
N LYS A 649 29.16 -19.35 0.24
CA LYS A 649 29.40 -18.15 1.06
C LYS A 649 28.20 -17.19 1.11
N LYS A 650 27.26 -17.31 0.17
CA LYS A 650 26.04 -16.50 0.14
C LYS A 650 25.13 -16.81 1.34
N PRO A 651 24.36 -15.83 1.82
CA PRO A 651 23.44 -16.03 2.93
C PRO A 651 22.25 -16.94 2.59
N TYR A 652 21.80 -16.94 1.33
CA TYR A 652 20.62 -17.70 0.93
C TYR A 652 20.59 -17.96 -0.58
N PHE A 653 20.05 -19.11 -0.97
CA PHE A 653 19.48 -19.39 -2.30
C PHE A 653 18.24 -20.26 -2.16
N VAL A 654 17.36 -20.26 -3.17
CA VAL A 654 16.24 -21.20 -3.21
C VAL A 654 16.75 -22.64 -3.12
N GLY A 655 16.25 -23.38 -2.12
CA GLY A 655 16.64 -24.76 -1.83
C GLY A 655 17.76 -24.90 -0.79
N GLU A 656 18.41 -23.81 -0.37
CA GLU A 656 19.45 -23.83 0.68
C GLU A 656 19.06 -24.61 1.94
N PRO A 657 17.84 -24.45 2.52
CA PRO A 657 17.46 -25.18 3.73
C PRO A 657 17.60 -26.70 3.61
N LEU A 658 17.41 -27.26 2.42
CA LEU A 658 17.48 -28.70 2.15
C LEU A 658 18.91 -29.26 2.16
N VAL A 659 19.92 -28.40 1.99
CA VAL A 659 21.35 -28.78 1.97
C VAL A 659 22.16 -28.13 3.09
N ARG A 660 21.51 -27.35 3.97
CA ARG A 660 22.14 -26.61 5.07
C ARG A 660 23.09 -27.46 5.92
N GLU A 661 22.61 -28.61 6.39
CA GLU A 661 23.41 -29.52 7.22
C GLU A 661 24.61 -30.11 6.46
N ALA A 662 24.48 -30.37 5.15
CA ALA A 662 25.58 -30.83 4.32
C ALA A 662 26.64 -29.73 4.12
N ILE A 663 26.22 -28.47 3.93
CA ILE A 663 27.12 -27.31 3.86
C ILE A 663 27.87 -27.17 5.19
N ARG A 664 27.16 -27.24 6.31
CA ARG A 664 27.73 -27.18 7.67
C ARG A 664 28.76 -28.28 7.91
N ALA A 665 28.46 -29.52 7.53
CA ALA A 665 29.36 -30.66 7.69
C ALA A 665 30.61 -30.57 6.81
N SER A 666 30.50 -30.03 5.59
CA SER A 666 31.62 -29.90 4.64
C SER A 666 32.65 -28.82 5.04
N ARG A 667 32.28 -27.94 5.96
CA ARG A 667 33.13 -26.86 6.47
C ARG A 667 33.05 -26.83 7.99
N PRO A 668 33.85 -27.64 8.70
CA PRO A 668 34.01 -27.46 10.14
C PRO A 668 34.66 -26.09 10.40
N PHE A 669 33.96 -25.23 11.12
CA PHE A 669 34.42 -23.89 11.45
C PHE A 669 34.94 -23.86 12.89
N ASP A 670 36.24 -23.63 13.06
CA ASP A 670 36.90 -23.48 14.37
C ASP A 670 36.88 -22.03 14.89
N SER A 671 36.22 -21.10 14.18
CA SER A 671 36.20 -19.68 14.53
C SER A 671 35.37 -19.46 15.81
N PRO A 672 35.85 -18.64 16.76
CA PRO A 672 35.03 -18.25 17.89
C PRO A 672 33.77 -17.56 17.36
N ILE A 673 32.60 -18.12 17.67
CA ILE A 673 31.35 -17.38 17.62
C ILE A 673 31.52 -16.27 18.67
N THR A 674 32.07 -15.14 18.25
CA THR A 674 32.10 -13.98 19.13
C THR A 674 30.66 -13.52 19.19
N HIS A 675 29.97 -13.87 20.29
CA HIS A 675 28.98 -12.96 20.81
C HIS A 675 29.63 -11.59 20.79
N HIS A 676 28.97 -10.65 20.10
CA HIS A 676 29.13 -9.21 20.23
C HIS A 676 30.17 -8.88 21.31
N PRO A 677 31.37 -8.35 20.97
CA PRO A 677 32.50 -8.30 21.91
C PRO A 677 31.95 -8.04 23.31
N SER A 678 32.01 -9.09 24.15
CA SER A 678 31.39 -9.14 25.49
C SER A 678 31.51 -7.77 26.09
N PRO A 679 30.45 -7.19 26.71
CA PRO A 679 30.40 -5.77 27.08
C PRO A 679 31.79 -5.40 27.49
N ILE A 680 32.45 -4.50 26.74
CA ILE A 680 33.62 -3.84 27.29
C ILE A 680 33.03 -3.25 28.56
N THR A 681 33.21 -3.97 29.67
CA THR A 681 32.85 -3.57 31.03
C THR A 681 33.25 -2.13 31.05
N HIS A 682 32.33 -1.19 31.25
CA HIS A 682 32.56 0.26 31.24
C HIS A 682 33.97 0.59 31.75
N HIS A 683 34.93 0.46 30.85
CA HIS A 683 36.26 0.96 30.87
C HIS A 683 36.05 1.98 29.76
N ALA A 684 35.15 2.96 29.98
CA ALA A 684 35.62 4.17 30.61
C ALA A 684 37.00 4.42 30.05
N SER A 685 37.04 4.96 28.82
CA SER A 685 37.93 6.10 28.68
C SER A 685 37.64 6.93 29.93
N ARG A 686 38.63 7.07 30.83
CA ARG A 686 38.48 7.88 32.05
C ARG A 686 38.24 9.37 31.71
N VAL A 687 38.05 9.68 30.43
CA VAL A 687 37.86 11.00 29.84
C VAL A 687 36.51 10.97 29.13
N THR A 688 35.59 11.77 29.64
CA THR A 688 34.32 12.11 29.01
C THR A 688 34.60 12.89 27.71
N LYS A 689 33.99 12.47 26.59
CA LYS A 689 34.11 13.13 25.27
C LYS A 689 33.31 14.45 25.27
N VAL A 690 33.62 15.38 24.36
CA VAL A 690 32.91 16.66 24.21
C VAL A 690 32.49 16.88 22.75
N THR A 691 31.39 17.60 22.53
CA THR A 691 30.97 18.04 21.19
C THR A 691 31.69 19.34 20.79
N PRO A 692 31.72 19.70 19.49
CA PRO A 692 32.24 21.00 19.04
C PRO A 692 31.56 22.21 19.68
N LEU A 693 30.33 22.05 20.20
CA LEU A 693 29.54 23.10 20.84
C LEU A 693 29.71 23.14 22.36
N ASN A 694 30.47 22.23 22.98
CA ASN A 694 30.57 22.12 24.44
C ASN A 694 31.02 23.43 25.11
N ALA A 695 32.04 24.10 24.55
CA ALA A 695 32.51 25.39 25.07
C ALA A 695 31.40 26.46 24.99
N TRP A 696 30.70 26.53 23.86
CA TRP A 696 29.57 27.44 23.67
C TRP A 696 28.46 27.19 24.70
N HIS A 697 28.10 25.92 24.95
CA HIS A 697 27.06 25.56 25.93
C HIS A 697 27.38 26.08 27.33
N ARG A 698 28.64 25.94 27.75
CA ARG A 698 29.11 26.39 29.07
C ARG A 698 29.11 27.91 29.18
N GLU A 699 29.56 28.60 28.14
CA GLU A 699 29.53 30.08 28.06
C GLU A 699 28.11 30.63 28.12
N HIS A 700 27.13 29.87 27.62
CA HIS A 700 25.71 30.24 27.59
C HIS A 700 24.89 29.64 28.75
N GLY A 701 25.57 29.19 29.82
CA GLY A 701 24.93 28.82 31.08
C GLY A 701 24.18 27.49 31.08
N ALA A 702 24.48 26.58 30.15
CA ALA A 702 23.88 25.25 30.13
C ALA A 702 24.21 24.46 31.41
N ASN A 703 23.21 23.74 31.94
CA ASN A 703 23.43 22.71 32.94
C ASN A 703 23.97 21.46 32.23
N MET A 704 25.20 21.09 32.53
CA MET A 704 25.90 20.00 31.85
C MET A 704 25.83 18.71 32.67
N ALA A 705 25.63 17.58 31.99
CA ALA A 705 25.66 16.25 32.59
C ALA A 705 26.38 15.27 31.67
N GLU A 706 26.94 14.21 32.27
CA GLU A 706 27.44 13.08 31.50
C GLU A 706 26.24 12.30 30.92
N PHE A 707 26.29 12.04 29.62
CA PHE A 707 25.32 11.24 28.89
C PHE A 707 26.03 10.43 27.81
N ALA A 708 25.95 9.10 27.90
CA ALA A 708 26.47 8.17 26.90
C ALA A 708 27.97 8.38 26.55
N GLY A 709 28.78 8.71 27.55
CA GLY A 709 30.22 8.98 27.42
C GLY A 709 30.57 10.43 27.05
N TYR A 710 29.58 11.31 26.89
CA TYR A 710 29.75 12.71 26.49
C TYR A 710 29.29 13.70 27.57
N ASP A 711 29.93 14.86 27.63
CA ASP A 711 29.53 15.98 28.48
C ASP A 711 28.57 16.89 27.69
N MET A 712 27.28 16.80 28.02
CA MET A 712 26.16 17.33 27.21
C MET A 712 25.26 18.28 28.00
N PRO A 713 24.62 19.28 27.34
CA PRO A 713 23.61 20.12 27.97
C PRO A 713 22.35 19.31 28.32
N LEU A 714 22.04 19.22 29.61
CA LEU A 714 20.80 18.65 30.13
C LEU A 714 19.62 19.61 29.92
N TRP A 715 19.84 20.91 30.14
CA TRP A 715 18.96 22.03 29.80
C TRP A 715 19.75 23.35 29.87
N PHE A 716 19.24 24.39 29.22
CA PHE A 716 19.69 25.78 29.29
C PHE A 716 18.80 26.61 30.22
N SER A 717 17.49 26.42 30.17
CA SER A 717 16.54 27.10 31.05
C SER A 717 15.85 26.13 32.00
N SER A 718 14.96 25.28 31.48
CA SER A 718 14.39 24.14 32.18
C SER A 718 13.82 23.14 31.19
N ALA A 719 13.78 21.86 31.56
CA ALA A 719 13.22 20.80 30.72
C ALA A 719 11.79 21.11 30.23
N LEU A 720 10.96 21.73 31.07
CA LEU A 720 9.56 22.05 30.76
C LEU A 720 9.42 23.24 29.80
N GLU A 721 10.23 24.28 29.95
CA GLU A 721 10.20 25.44 29.06
C GLU A 721 10.71 25.09 27.66
N GLU A 722 11.80 24.32 27.60
CA GLU A 722 12.37 23.83 26.34
C GLU A 722 11.45 22.83 25.64
N HIS A 723 10.81 21.93 26.39
CA HIS A 723 9.75 21.06 25.87
C HIS A 723 8.63 21.90 25.22
N ARG A 724 8.15 22.93 25.93
CA ARG A 724 7.11 23.83 25.41
C ARG A 724 7.58 24.57 24.16
N ALA A 725 8.85 24.99 24.11
CA ALA A 725 9.42 25.64 22.94
C ALA A 725 9.39 24.73 21.70
N VAL A 726 9.69 23.44 21.84
CA VAL A 726 9.61 22.49 20.72
C VAL A 726 8.17 22.27 20.27
N ARG A 727 7.22 22.05 21.19
CA ARG A 727 5.81 21.82 20.86
C ARG A 727 5.13 23.02 20.19
N GLU A 728 5.40 24.23 20.69
CA GLU A 728 4.71 25.44 20.24
C GLU A 728 5.46 26.21 19.14
N ARG A 729 6.79 26.08 19.07
CA ARG A 729 7.67 26.91 18.24
C ARG A 729 8.73 26.06 17.53
N ALA A 730 9.98 26.12 17.99
CA ALA A 730 11.02 25.16 17.66
C ALA A 730 12.11 25.18 18.73
N GLY A 731 12.79 24.06 18.92
CA GLY A 731 13.97 23.92 19.77
C GLY A 731 15.15 23.38 18.97
N LEU A 732 16.35 23.89 19.25
CA LEU A 732 17.60 23.48 18.62
C LEU A 732 18.42 22.63 19.61
N PHE A 733 18.76 21.41 19.22
CA PHE A 733 19.47 20.44 20.04
C PHE A 733 20.85 20.13 19.47
N ASP A 734 21.86 20.05 20.34
CA ASP A 734 23.18 19.51 19.98
C ASP A 734 23.12 17.98 20.01
N LEU A 735 23.19 17.36 18.83
CA LEU A 735 23.27 15.92 18.66
C LEU A 735 24.65 15.47 18.18
N GLY A 736 25.69 16.31 18.32
CA GLY A 736 27.05 15.99 17.88
C GLY A 736 27.70 14.81 18.60
N HIS A 737 27.09 14.33 19.68
CA HIS A 737 27.44 13.10 20.37
C HIS A 737 26.99 11.83 19.62
N MET A 738 26.01 11.88 18.70
CA MET A 738 25.57 10.73 17.90
C MET A 738 26.67 10.26 16.95
N GLY A 739 26.88 8.96 16.79
CA GLY A 739 27.95 8.41 15.95
C GLY A 739 27.63 8.53 14.47
N THR A 740 28.61 8.93 13.64
CA THR A 740 28.45 9.07 12.18
C THR A 740 29.43 8.15 11.45
N ILE A 741 28.91 7.14 10.75
CA ILE A 741 29.70 6.14 10.02
C ILE A 741 29.37 6.22 8.54
N MET A 742 30.38 6.37 7.69
CA MET A 742 30.24 6.28 6.24
C MET A 742 30.50 4.86 5.79
N VAL A 743 29.59 4.31 4.97
CA VAL A 743 29.72 3.01 4.31
C VAL A 743 29.73 3.24 2.80
N SER A 744 30.86 2.92 2.15
CA SER A 744 31.06 3.18 0.72
C SER A 744 31.57 1.98 -0.05
N GLY A 745 31.33 1.99 -1.36
CA GLY A 745 31.84 0.99 -2.30
C GLY A 745 30.74 0.15 -2.95
N ARG A 746 31.11 -0.61 -3.99
CA ARG A 746 30.15 -1.34 -4.85
C ARG A 746 29.25 -2.33 -4.08
N TYR A 747 29.72 -2.83 -2.94
CA TYR A 747 29.02 -3.79 -2.09
C TYR A 747 28.27 -3.16 -0.91
N ALA A 748 28.30 -1.84 -0.73
CA ALA A 748 27.70 -1.17 0.42
C ALA A 748 26.22 -1.54 0.61
N GLU A 749 25.43 -1.57 -0.46
CA GLU A 749 24.00 -1.95 -0.39
C GLU A 749 23.81 -3.41 0.09
N ALA A 750 24.58 -4.36 -0.45
CA ALA A 750 24.47 -5.77 -0.10
C ALA A 750 25.05 -6.08 1.30
N PHE A 751 26.11 -5.38 1.71
CA PHE A 751 26.65 -5.46 3.08
C PHE A 751 25.66 -4.91 4.09
N LEU A 752 25.07 -3.73 3.85
CA LEU A 752 24.02 -3.20 4.71
C LEU A 752 22.83 -4.14 4.75
N ASP A 753 22.49 -4.80 3.63
CA ASP A 753 21.43 -5.79 3.64
C ASP A 753 21.73 -7.04 4.49
N LEU A 754 23.00 -7.39 4.68
CA LEU A 754 23.41 -8.48 5.57
C LEU A 754 23.20 -8.12 7.05
N VAL A 755 23.58 -6.90 7.44
CA VAL A 755 23.67 -6.48 8.86
C VAL A 755 22.45 -5.74 9.38
N PHE A 756 21.62 -5.19 8.48
CA PHE A 756 20.49 -4.34 8.82
C PHE A 756 19.16 -5.07 8.63
N SER A 757 18.28 -4.96 9.63
CA SER A 757 16.96 -5.59 9.63
C SER A 757 15.96 -5.01 8.62
N ASN A 758 16.24 -3.83 8.04
CA ASN A 758 15.45 -3.21 6.96
C ASN A 758 16.17 -3.34 5.60
N TYR A 759 15.52 -2.97 4.49
CA TYR A 759 16.14 -3.05 3.15
C TYR A 759 16.84 -1.74 2.77
N ALA A 760 18.17 -1.69 2.86
CA ALA A 760 18.93 -0.54 2.37
C ALA A 760 18.66 -0.29 0.88
N ALA A 761 18.37 -1.35 0.13
CA ALA A 761 17.99 -1.29 -1.28
C ALA A 761 16.70 -0.48 -1.56
N TRP A 762 15.80 -0.29 -0.60
CA TRP A 762 14.50 0.36 -0.84
C TRP A 762 14.56 1.89 -0.88
N ILE A 763 15.59 2.50 -0.28
CA ILE A 763 15.78 3.95 -0.34
C ILE A 763 16.59 4.37 -1.57
N HIS A 764 16.24 5.51 -2.13
CA HIS A 764 16.94 6.17 -3.23
C HIS A 764 17.88 7.28 -2.70
N PRO A 765 18.85 7.76 -3.50
CA PRO A 765 19.62 8.93 -3.13
C PRO A 765 18.72 10.10 -2.68
N GLY A 766 19.03 10.72 -1.55
CA GLY A 766 18.17 11.75 -0.94
C GLY A 766 17.10 11.20 0.03
N GLN A 767 17.13 9.90 0.34
CA GLN A 767 16.19 9.28 1.28
C GLN A 767 16.90 8.62 2.47
N ALA A 768 16.16 8.49 3.56
CA ALA A 768 16.61 7.89 4.80
C ALA A 768 15.67 6.77 5.25
N MET A 769 16.15 5.88 6.12
CA MET A 769 15.30 4.90 6.80
C MET A 769 15.83 4.51 8.17
N TYR A 770 14.89 4.10 9.02
CA TYR A 770 15.14 3.56 10.35
C TYR A 770 15.14 2.03 10.35
N GLY A 771 15.90 1.42 11.25
CA GLY A 771 15.94 -0.02 11.49
C GLY A 771 16.99 -0.39 12.55
N PHE A 772 17.33 -1.67 12.61
CA PHE A 772 18.15 -2.24 13.69
C PHE A 772 19.34 -3.03 13.18
N LEU A 773 20.45 -2.96 13.92
CA LEU A 773 21.47 -4.01 13.98
C LEU A 773 21.05 -5.01 15.06
N LEU A 774 21.07 -6.30 14.72
CA LEU A 774 20.72 -7.37 15.64
C LEU A 774 21.88 -8.37 15.73
N ASP A 775 21.99 -9.06 16.87
CA ASP A 775 22.83 -10.26 16.97
C ASP A 775 22.06 -11.52 16.48
N HIS A 776 22.73 -12.68 16.42
CA HIS A 776 22.08 -13.92 15.97
C HIS A 776 20.91 -14.40 16.85
N ARG A 777 20.82 -13.93 18.10
CA ARG A 777 19.72 -14.24 19.01
C ARG A 777 18.61 -13.19 18.94
N ALA A 778 18.63 -12.37 17.89
CA ALA A 778 17.73 -11.25 17.66
C ALA A 778 17.79 -10.14 18.71
N GLN A 779 18.81 -10.13 19.59
CA GLN A 779 18.98 -9.05 20.54
C GLN A 779 19.42 -7.80 19.80
N VAL A 780 18.87 -6.66 20.23
CA VAL A 780 19.17 -5.37 19.61
C VAL A 780 20.57 -4.94 20.01
N ILE A 781 21.44 -4.81 19.01
CA ILE A 781 22.76 -4.18 19.13
C ILE A 781 22.53 -2.68 19.24
N ASP A 782 21.95 -2.11 18.19
CA ASP A 782 21.60 -0.70 18.12
C ASP A 782 20.43 -0.49 17.15
N ASP A 783 19.72 0.60 17.35
CA ASP A 783 18.84 1.17 16.35
C ASP A 783 19.46 2.39 15.68
N LEU A 784 19.25 2.55 14.38
CA LEU A 784 19.94 3.60 13.63
C LEU A 784 19.14 4.11 12.43
N MET A 785 19.61 5.26 11.94
CA MET A 785 19.19 5.83 10.67
C MET A 785 20.24 5.56 9.59
N ILE A 786 19.80 5.11 8.41
CA ILE A 786 20.62 5.02 7.19
C ILE A 786 20.15 6.09 6.22
N TYR A 787 21.07 6.93 5.75
CA TYR A 787 20.88 7.94 4.71
C TYR A 787 21.62 7.52 3.44
N ARG A 788 20.91 7.40 2.32
CA ARG A 788 21.55 7.09 1.04
C ARG A 788 21.97 8.37 0.33
N LEU A 789 23.27 8.64 0.30
CA LEU A 789 23.85 9.82 -0.35
C LEU A 789 24.03 9.63 -1.86
N ALA A 790 24.44 8.43 -2.27
CA ALA A 790 24.65 8.07 -3.67
C ALA A 790 24.29 6.60 -3.93
N ARG A 791 24.58 6.08 -5.14
CA ARG A 791 24.34 4.66 -5.47
C ARG A 791 25.06 3.73 -4.49
N ASP A 792 26.27 4.08 -4.11
CA ASP A 792 27.25 3.28 -3.39
C ASP A 792 27.80 3.98 -2.14
N ARG A 793 27.13 5.02 -1.64
CA ARG A 793 27.52 5.76 -0.43
C ARG A 793 26.35 5.95 0.51
N TYR A 794 26.53 5.53 1.76
CA TYR A 794 25.53 5.58 2.82
C TYR A 794 26.13 6.18 4.08
N LEU A 795 25.38 7.07 4.73
CA LEU A 795 25.68 7.60 6.04
C LEU A 795 24.80 6.88 7.08
N LEU A 796 25.43 6.26 8.06
CA LEU A 796 24.80 5.63 9.22
C LEU A 796 24.92 6.58 10.41
N VAL A 797 23.81 6.76 11.13
CA VAL A 797 23.75 7.54 12.37
C VAL A 797 23.30 6.63 13.49
N VAL A 798 24.23 6.31 14.39
CA VAL A 798 24.10 5.33 15.48
C VAL A 798 24.05 6.03 16.84
N ASN A 799 23.53 5.35 17.86
CA ASN A 799 23.44 5.92 19.20
C ASN A 799 24.84 6.15 19.80
N ALA A 800 25.01 7.29 20.48
CA ALA A 800 26.28 7.68 21.08
C ALA A 800 26.86 6.63 22.04
N ALA A 801 25.99 5.93 22.79
CA ALA A 801 26.40 4.90 23.75
C ALA A 801 27.07 3.69 23.09
N ASN A 802 26.83 3.49 21.80
CA ASN A 802 27.20 2.29 21.06
C ASN A 802 28.18 2.56 19.91
N GLU A 803 28.51 3.82 19.60
CA GLU A 803 29.26 4.20 18.39
C GLU A 803 30.57 3.41 18.17
N ASP A 804 31.40 3.26 19.20
CA ASP A 804 32.68 2.56 19.13
C ASP A 804 32.46 1.04 18.94
N ARG A 805 31.40 0.53 19.58
CA ARG A 805 31.01 -0.88 19.55
C ARG A 805 30.40 -1.26 18.20
N ASP A 806 29.55 -0.41 17.64
CA ASP A 806 28.90 -0.62 16.35
C ASP A 806 29.93 -0.52 15.22
N PHE A 807 30.84 0.46 15.27
CA PHE A 807 31.94 0.54 14.30
C PHE A 807 32.88 -0.67 14.37
N ALA A 808 33.25 -1.12 15.57
CA ALA A 808 34.05 -2.33 15.75
C ALA A 808 33.34 -3.58 15.22
N TRP A 809 32.06 -3.74 15.52
CA TRP A 809 31.26 -4.87 15.06
C TRP A 809 31.09 -4.87 13.53
N LEU A 810 30.74 -3.72 12.93
CA LEU A 810 30.63 -3.59 11.47
C LEU A 810 31.96 -3.90 10.78
N ARG A 811 33.10 -3.43 11.32
CA ARG A 811 34.43 -3.77 10.79
C ARG A 811 34.74 -5.25 10.88
N ALA A 812 34.44 -5.88 12.02
CA ALA A 812 34.68 -7.30 12.23
C ALA A 812 33.82 -8.19 11.31
N VAL A 813 32.56 -7.80 11.06
CA VAL A 813 31.71 -8.47 10.06
C VAL A 813 32.29 -8.27 8.66
N ASN A 814 32.62 -7.03 8.29
CA ASN A 814 33.15 -6.68 6.95
C ASN A 814 34.47 -7.37 6.63
N SER A 815 35.40 -7.47 7.59
CA SER A 815 36.68 -8.16 7.42
C SER A 815 36.56 -9.69 7.39
N GLY A 816 35.39 -10.23 7.77
CA GLY A 816 35.20 -11.65 7.99
C GLY A 816 35.99 -12.19 9.19
N GLU A 817 36.36 -11.33 10.16
CA GLU A 817 36.98 -11.76 11.43
C GLU A 817 35.99 -12.55 12.28
N ILE A 818 34.70 -12.19 12.23
CA ILE A 818 33.63 -12.84 12.99
C ILE A 818 32.61 -13.49 12.04
N ARG A 819 32.00 -14.59 12.49
CA ARG A 819 30.85 -15.23 11.83
C ARG A 819 29.60 -14.93 12.66
N PRO A 820 28.75 -13.98 12.23
CA PRO A 820 27.71 -13.46 13.09
C PRO A 820 26.54 -14.43 13.28
N ASP A 821 26.34 -15.41 12.38
CA ASP A 821 25.28 -16.42 12.45
C ASP A 821 25.89 -17.83 12.69
N PRO A 822 25.68 -18.45 13.88
CA PRO A 822 26.18 -19.79 14.18
C PRO A 822 25.44 -20.90 13.42
N ASP A 823 24.24 -20.63 12.90
CA ASP A 823 23.49 -21.54 12.04
C ASP A 823 23.93 -21.51 10.58
N ARG A 824 24.64 -20.44 10.20
CA ARG A 824 25.26 -20.29 8.89
C ARG A 824 26.70 -19.76 8.98
N PRO A 825 27.62 -20.52 9.59
CA PRO A 825 29.00 -20.09 9.80
C PRO A 825 29.80 -19.93 8.49
N TRP A 826 29.27 -20.38 7.36
CA TRP A 826 29.84 -20.17 6.02
C TRP A 826 29.56 -18.80 5.42
N VAL A 827 28.60 -18.05 5.96
CA VAL A 827 28.18 -16.77 5.39
C VAL A 827 29.27 -15.73 5.55
N GLU A 828 29.61 -15.09 4.44
CA GLU A 828 30.60 -14.02 4.37
C GLU A 828 29.98 -12.78 3.72
N PRO A 829 30.50 -11.57 4.01
CA PRO A 829 30.14 -10.38 3.25
C PRO A 829 30.33 -10.61 1.75
N PRO A 830 29.46 -10.03 0.89
CA PRO A 830 29.54 -10.20 -0.57
C PRO A 830 30.82 -9.62 -1.19
N GLY A 831 31.51 -8.76 -0.45
CA GLY A 831 32.83 -8.26 -0.75
C GLY A 831 33.17 -7.11 0.19
N GLU A 832 34.39 -6.58 0.05
CA GLU A 832 34.90 -5.51 0.92
C GLU A 832 34.13 -4.20 0.71
N VAL A 833 33.75 -3.56 1.82
CA VAL A 833 33.23 -2.19 1.85
C VAL A 833 34.16 -1.28 2.64
N GLU A 834 34.20 -0.01 2.27
CA GLU A 834 34.94 1.00 3.03
C GLU A 834 34.06 1.51 4.19
N LEU A 835 34.58 1.40 5.41
CA LEU A 835 33.95 1.90 6.63
C LEU A 835 34.80 3.02 7.22
N ARG A 836 34.24 4.22 7.35
CA ARG A 836 34.91 5.40 7.90
C ARG A 836 34.11 6.01 9.04
N PHE A 837 34.77 6.24 10.19
CA PHE A 837 34.13 6.90 11.33
C PHE A 837 34.36 8.40 11.23
N LEU A 838 33.34 9.14 10.80
CA LEU A 838 33.52 10.50 10.30
C LEU A 838 33.97 11.48 11.37
N LYS A 839 33.63 11.26 12.65
CA LYS A 839 34.04 12.16 13.73
C LYS A 839 35.56 12.31 13.87
N ASP A 840 36.31 11.25 13.57
CA ASP A 840 37.77 11.24 13.68
C ASP A 840 38.45 11.96 12.50
N GLU A 841 37.72 12.25 11.42
CA GLU A 841 38.23 12.85 10.20
C GLU A 841 38.11 14.38 10.21
N GLU A 842 39.03 15.08 9.53
CA GLU A 842 38.89 16.51 9.24
C GLU A 842 37.70 16.74 8.29
N GLY A 843 36.82 17.70 8.60
CA GLY A 843 35.58 17.90 7.85
C GLY A 843 34.48 16.87 8.14
N GLY A 844 34.69 16.02 9.16
CA GLY A 844 33.72 15.05 9.64
C GLY A 844 32.36 15.64 10.01
N LEU A 845 31.28 14.90 9.78
CA LEU A 845 29.91 15.36 10.04
C LEU A 845 29.47 15.09 11.49
N VAL A 846 28.87 16.11 12.11
CA VAL A 846 28.15 16.05 13.39
C VAL A 846 26.71 16.50 13.20
N ASP A 847 25.81 16.07 14.08
CA ASP A 847 24.36 16.32 13.94
C ASP A 847 23.87 17.46 14.83
N LEU A 848 22.99 18.30 14.28
CA LEU A 848 22.18 19.29 14.99
C LEU A 848 20.71 19.02 14.67
N ALA A 849 19.81 19.09 15.66
CA ALA A 849 18.38 18.89 15.41
C ALA A 849 17.57 20.15 15.70
N LEU A 850 16.85 20.66 14.70
CA LEU A 850 15.89 21.75 14.83
C LEU A 850 14.47 21.20 14.75
N GLN A 851 13.79 21.07 15.88
CA GLN A 851 12.53 20.32 16.02
C GLN A 851 11.39 21.26 16.42
N GLY A 852 10.22 21.14 15.77
CA GLY A 852 9.03 21.93 16.06
C GLY A 852 8.35 22.55 14.82
N PRO A 853 7.11 23.07 14.96
CA PRO A 853 6.31 23.60 13.86
C PRO A 853 6.98 24.76 13.10
N ARG A 854 7.87 25.53 13.76
CA ARG A 854 8.57 26.68 13.17
C ARG A 854 9.92 26.34 12.54
N SER A 855 10.43 25.10 12.68
CA SER A 855 11.77 24.74 12.18
C SER A 855 11.98 25.06 10.71
N ARG A 856 10.98 24.77 9.86
CA ARG A 856 11.05 25.05 8.42
C ARG A 856 11.13 26.55 8.13
N GLU A 857 10.39 27.36 8.89
CA GLU A 857 10.37 28.83 8.72
C GLU A 857 11.74 29.42 9.05
N VAL A 858 12.36 28.96 10.14
CA VAL A 858 13.71 29.36 10.58
C VAL A 858 14.74 29.04 9.50
N LEU A 859 14.81 27.79 9.04
CA LEU A 859 15.76 27.39 7.99
C LEU A 859 15.51 28.14 6.68
N SER A 860 14.25 28.38 6.31
CA SER A 860 13.93 29.10 5.08
C SER A 860 14.45 30.55 5.07
N LYS A 861 14.58 31.20 6.23
CA LYS A 861 15.17 32.56 6.34
C LYS A 861 16.66 32.59 6.02
N LEU A 862 17.36 31.48 6.24
CA LEU A 862 18.81 31.35 6.01
C LEU A 862 19.15 30.91 4.58
N LEU A 863 18.15 30.60 3.76
CA LEU A 863 18.35 29.98 2.45
C LEU A 863 17.97 30.92 1.30
N PRO A 864 18.68 30.83 0.16
CA PRO A 864 18.21 31.42 -1.09
C PRO A 864 16.81 30.88 -1.44
N ARG A 865 16.01 31.67 -2.17
CA ARG A 865 14.63 31.32 -2.54
C ARG A 865 14.50 29.93 -3.17
N ARG A 866 15.46 29.53 -4.02
CA ARG A 866 15.46 28.20 -4.67
C ARG A 866 15.54 27.07 -3.65
N ASP A 867 16.46 27.15 -2.69
CA ASP A 867 16.66 26.10 -1.70
C ASP A 867 15.58 26.12 -0.61
N ALA A 868 15.04 27.29 -0.27
CA ALA A 868 13.85 27.39 0.58
C ALA A 868 12.63 26.68 -0.04
N LEU A 869 12.45 26.77 -1.37
CA LEU A 869 11.40 26.03 -2.07
C LEU A 869 11.65 24.50 -2.07
N ARG A 870 12.91 24.08 -2.23
CA ARG A 870 13.30 22.65 -2.13
C ARG A 870 13.05 22.10 -0.72
N LEU A 871 13.47 22.83 0.31
CA LEU A 871 13.23 22.50 1.72
C LEU A 871 11.73 22.39 2.02
N ARG A 872 10.91 23.29 1.45
CA ARG A 872 9.45 23.28 1.62
C ARG A 872 8.79 22.04 1.00
N ALA A 873 9.35 21.52 -0.09
CA ALA A 873 8.86 20.33 -0.78
C ALA A 873 9.33 19.00 -0.13
N LEU A 874 10.29 19.06 0.80
CA LEU A 874 10.90 17.89 1.42
C LEU A 874 9.90 17.06 2.23
N ARG A 875 9.79 15.75 1.94
CA ARG A 875 8.90 14.82 2.66
C ARG A 875 9.63 14.17 3.84
N LYS A 876 8.87 13.61 4.79
CA LYS A 876 9.44 12.90 5.95
C LYS A 876 10.33 11.74 5.46
N MET A 877 11.47 11.52 6.09
CA MET A 877 12.50 10.56 5.66
C MET A 877 13.18 10.90 4.31
N GLU A 878 13.10 12.14 3.85
CA GLU A 878 13.93 12.65 2.75
C GLU A 878 14.93 13.69 3.28
N PHE A 879 16.02 13.88 2.55
CA PHE A 879 17.02 14.90 2.84
C PHE A 879 17.47 15.61 1.56
N ILE A 880 18.07 16.78 1.75
CA ILE A 880 18.71 17.55 0.68
C ILE A 880 20.05 18.08 1.16
N GLU A 881 21.00 18.12 0.23
CA GLU A 881 22.25 18.86 0.39
C GLU A 881 22.01 20.33 0.02
N LEU A 882 22.42 21.23 0.92
CA LEU A 882 22.29 22.68 0.78
C LEU A 882 23.43 23.40 1.50
N GLU A 883 23.61 24.69 1.22
CA GLU A 883 24.53 25.54 1.96
C GLU A 883 23.77 26.30 3.04
N LEU A 884 24.26 26.24 4.29
CA LEU A 884 23.69 26.95 5.44
C LEU A 884 24.82 27.69 6.17
N ALA A 885 24.72 29.02 6.25
CA ALA A 885 25.72 29.87 6.91
C ALA A 885 27.18 29.61 6.43
N GLY A 886 27.37 29.36 5.13
CA GLY A 886 28.69 29.09 4.54
C GLY A 886 29.24 27.68 4.82
N ALA A 887 28.39 26.75 5.27
CA ALA A 887 28.71 25.33 5.41
C ALA A 887 27.84 24.49 4.47
N GLU A 888 28.43 23.50 3.80
CA GLU A 888 27.67 22.46 3.10
C GLU A 888 27.09 21.50 4.13
N VAL A 889 25.77 21.33 4.14
CA VAL A 889 25.06 20.53 5.13
C VAL A 889 24.08 19.56 4.47
N ILE A 890 23.83 18.45 5.14
CA ILE A 890 22.73 17.55 4.81
C ILE A 890 21.57 17.89 5.74
N CYS A 891 20.49 18.43 5.17
CA CYS A 891 19.28 18.75 5.92
C CYS A 891 18.23 17.66 5.66
N ALA A 892 17.93 16.87 6.70
CA ALA A 892 17.03 15.74 6.64
C ALA A 892 15.73 16.03 7.39
N ARG A 893 14.58 15.65 6.81
CA ARG A 893 13.28 15.70 7.50
C ARG A 893 13.07 14.43 8.34
N THR A 894 13.96 14.27 9.30
CA THR A 894 14.01 13.22 10.33
C THR A 894 13.93 13.88 11.71
N GLY A 895 13.79 13.07 12.77
CA GLY A 895 13.73 13.59 14.12
C GLY A 895 13.12 12.62 15.12
N TYR A 896 13.42 12.90 16.39
CA TYR A 896 13.14 12.01 17.52
C TYR A 896 12.33 12.72 18.65
N THR A 897 11.48 13.67 18.28
CA THR A 897 10.66 14.44 19.25
C THR A 897 9.17 14.20 19.13
N GLY A 898 8.74 13.44 18.11
CA GLY A 898 7.32 13.26 17.77
C GLY A 898 6.70 14.40 16.97
N GLU A 899 7.44 15.49 16.73
CA GLU A 899 6.92 16.63 15.98
C GLU A 899 6.58 16.27 14.52
N PRO A 900 5.44 16.77 13.97
CA PRO A 900 5.14 16.64 12.54
C PRO A 900 6.15 17.37 11.64
N MET A 901 6.86 18.35 12.21
CA MET A 901 7.87 19.16 11.53
C MET A 901 9.15 19.22 12.37
N GLY A 902 10.27 18.89 11.74
CA GLY A 902 11.58 18.89 12.36
C GLY A 902 12.63 18.50 11.33
N TYR A 903 13.88 18.89 11.61
CA TYR A 903 15.01 18.60 10.77
C TYR A 903 16.19 18.14 11.62
N GLU A 904 16.93 17.17 11.11
CA GLU A 904 18.32 16.89 11.49
C GLU A 904 19.23 17.51 10.43
N ILE A 905 20.36 18.05 10.87
CA ILE A 905 21.25 18.88 10.08
C ILE A 905 22.65 18.38 10.34
N TYR A 906 23.18 17.60 9.40
CA TYR A 906 24.54 17.12 9.47
C TYR A 906 25.48 18.17 8.91
N VAL A 907 26.37 18.66 9.79
CA VAL A 907 27.26 19.78 9.53
C VAL A 907 28.72 19.35 9.71
N PRO A 908 29.67 19.89 8.93
CA PRO A 908 31.09 19.73 9.23
C PRO A 908 31.39 20.22 10.65
N LYS A 909 32.11 19.43 11.45
CA LYS A 909 32.34 19.70 12.88
C LYS A 909 32.99 21.06 13.14
N GLU A 910 33.84 21.54 12.23
CA GLU A 910 34.52 22.83 12.32
C GLU A 910 33.57 24.02 12.06
N LYS A 911 32.39 23.76 11.50
CA LYS A 911 31.36 24.76 11.19
C LYS A 911 30.14 24.67 12.10
N ALA A 912 30.10 23.69 13.00
CA ALA A 912 28.92 23.43 13.84
C ALA A 912 28.48 24.66 14.65
N GLN A 913 29.41 25.37 15.29
CA GLN A 913 29.10 26.59 16.06
C GLN A 913 28.52 27.71 15.19
N ALA A 914 29.10 27.95 14.01
CA ALA A 914 28.61 29.01 13.11
C ALA A 914 27.18 28.72 12.61
N VAL A 915 26.89 27.45 12.27
CA VAL A 915 25.54 27.03 11.86
C VAL A 915 24.56 27.11 13.02
N TRP A 916 24.98 26.68 14.22
CA TRP A 916 24.19 26.75 15.45
C TRP A 916 23.74 28.17 15.76
N GLU A 917 24.68 29.12 15.79
CA GLU A 917 24.42 30.54 16.05
C GLU A 917 23.51 31.14 14.97
N ALA A 918 23.76 30.85 13.69
CA ALA A 918 22.93 31.35 12.59
C ALA A 918 21.46 30.88 12.69
N ILE A 919 21.23 29.63 13.10
CA ILE A 919 19.86 29.10 13.31
C ILE A 919 19.18 29.79 14.50
N LEU A 920 19.88 29.97 15.62
CA LEU A 920 19.34 30.68 16.78
C LEU A 920 19.01 32.14 16.45
N ASP A 921 19.89 32.84 15.72
CA ASP A 921 19.67 34.22 15.31
C ASP A 921 18.47 34.37 14.38
N ALA A 922 18.35 33.51 13.36
CA ALA A 922 17.19 33.52 12.45
C ALA A 922 15.88 33.15 13.15
N GLY A 923 15.96 32.34 14.20
CA GLY A 923 14.86 31.86 15.01
C GLY A 923 14.48 32.74 16.20
N LYS A 924 15.28 33.76 16.53
CA LYS A 924 15.11 34.60 17.73
C LYS A 924 13.72 35.25 17.81
N GLU A 925 13.28 35.88 16.72
CA GLU A 925 11.94 36.50 16.65
C GLU A 925 10.79 35.47 16.65
N LEU A 926 11.10 34.22 16.32
CA LEU A 926 10.15 33.10 16.32
C LEU A 926 10.16 32.35 17.67
N GLY A 927 10.95 32.80 18.64
CA GLY A 927 11.06 32.21 19.97
C GLY A 927 11.72 30.83 20.00
N VAL A 928 12.67 30.58 19.09
CA VAL A 928 13.51 29.38 19.10
C VAL A 928 14.44 29.41 20.30
N LEU A 929 14.57 28.28 20.99
CA LEU A 929 15.48 28.12 22.13
C LEU A 929 16.52 27.02 21.87
N PRO A 930 17.76 27.16 22.36
CA PRO A 930 18.63 26.01 22.55
C PRO A 930 17.99 25.08 23.59
N CYS A 931 17.99 23.78 23.31
CA CYS A 931 17.33 22.77 24.13
C CYS A 931 18.29 21.64 24.50
N GLY A 932 18.19 21.17 25.73
CA GLY A 932 19.01 20.08 26.27
C GLY A 932 18.30 18.72 26.26
N LEU A 933 19.02 17.70 26.69
CA LEU A 933 18.58 16.30 26.63
C LEU A 933 17.33 16.01 27.48
N ALA A 934 17.08 16.74 28.57
CA ALA A 934 15.89 16.52 29.40
C ALA A 934 14.59 16.88 28.64
N ALA A 935 14.61 17.94 27.83
CA ALA A 935 13.48 18.28 26.97
C ALA A 935 13.27 17.19 25.91
N ARG A 936 14.36 16.72 25.26
CA ARG A 936 14.30 15.62 24.28
C ARG A 936 13.70 14.35 24.88
N ASP A 937 14.10 14.00 26.10
CA ASP A 937 13.60 12.83 26.83
C ASP A 937 12.10 12.95 27.14
N SER A 938 11.65 14.13 27.55
CA SER A 938 10.23 14.35 27.79
C SER A 938 9.38 14.31 26.51
N LEU A 939 9.88 14.88 25.40
CA LEU A 939 9.21 14.91 24.10
C LEU A 939 9.07 13.51 23.48
N ARG A 940 10.15 12.70 23.53
CA ARG A 940 10.12 11.31 23.05
C ARG A 940 9.19 10.44 23.89
N CYS A 941 9.20 10.62 25.21
CA CYS A 941 8.32 9.85 26.11
C CYS A 941 6.85 10.18 25.86
N GLU A 942 6.53 11.48 25.71
CA GLU A 942 5.19 11.91 25.31
C GLU A 942 4.80 11.34 23.94
N ALA A 943 5.72 11.31 22.97
CA ALA A 943 5.46 10.73 21.65
C ALA A 943 5.41 9.19 21.64
N GLY A 944 5.80 8.53 22.73
CA GLY A 944 5.94 7.09 22.79
C GLY A 944 7.15 6.55 21.99
N LEU A 945 8.16 7.37 21.69
CA LEU A 945 9.35 6.89 20.99
C LEU A 945 10.28 6.15 21.97
N PRO A 946 10.76 4.95 21.63
CA PRO A 946 11.55 4.12 22.53
C PRO A 946 13.00 4.61 22.58
N LEU A 947 13.56 4.67 23.79
CA LEU A 947 14.98 4.98 23.98
C LEU A 947 15.79 3.67 24.15
N TRP A 948 16.92 3.58 23.46
CA TRP A 948 17.88 2.48 23.64
C TRP A 948 18.29 2.37 25.10
N GLY A 949 18.28 1.15 25.65
CA GLY A 949 18.55 0.85 27.06
C GLY A 949 17.31 0.92 27.98
N HIS A 950 16.21 1.52 27.54
CA HIS A 950 14.97 1.68 28.34
C HIS A 950 13.79 0.90 27.75
N GLU A 951 13.32 1.31 26.57
CA GLU A 951 12.18 0.70 25.86
C GLU A 951 12.61 -0.15 24.67
N LEU A 952 13.91 -0.27 24.46
CA LEU A 952 14.53 -1.06 23.40
C LEU A 952 15.88 -1.56 23.91
N ALA A 953 16.24 -2.81 23.63
CA ALA A 953 17.46 -3.43 24.17
C ALA A 953 17.48 -3.39 25.71
N GLY A 954 18.65 -3.10 26.30
CA GLY A 954 18.84 -2.89 27.74
C GLY A 954 18.70 -4.16 28.59
N ASP A 955 18.61 -3.96 29.91
CA ASP A 955 18.57 -5.04 30.90
C ASP A 955 17.34 -5.95 30.77
N HIS A 956 16.26 -5.44 30.17
CA HIS A 956 15.05 -6.19 29.90
C HIS A 956 15.06 -6.91 28.53
N GLY A 957 16.09 -6.68 27.70
CA GLY A 957 16.22 -7.27 26.37
C GLY A 957 15.01 -7.01 25.49
N VAL A 958 14.49 -5.78 25.48
CA VAL A 958 13.24 -5.45 24.77
C VAL A 958 13.45 -5.51 23.26
N LEU A 959 12.67 -6.35 22.59
CA LEU A 959 12.75 -6.56 21.15
C LEU A 959 11.93 -5.53 20.35
N PRO A 960 12.26 -5.29 19.08
CA PRO A 960 11.57 -4.30 18.26
C PRO A 960 10.05 -4.43 18.19
N HIS A 961 9.49 -5.65 18.12
CA HIS A 961 8.02 -5.83 18.08
C HIS A 961 7.36 -5.52 19.43
N GLU A 962 8.04 -5.82 20.53
CA GLU A 962 7.61 -5.50 21.89
C GLU A 962 7.60 -3.97 22.12
N ALA A 963 8.55 -3.25 21.52
CA ALA A 963 8.64 -1.79 21.58
C ALA A 963 7.61 -1.06 20.68
N GLY A 964 6.87 -1.79 19.83
CA GLY A 964 5.95 -1.22 18.84
C GLY A 964 6.59 -0.86 17.49
N PHE A 965 7.82 -1.33 17.25
CA PHE A 965 8.65 -1.02 16.07
C PHE A 965 8.92 -2.25 15.18
N GLY A 966 8.14 -3.32 15.32
CA GLY A 966 8.26 -4.54 14.50
C GLY A 966 8.16 -4.29 12.99
N ALA A 967 7.50 -3.20 12.58
CA ALA A 967 7.40 -2.79 11.18
C ALA A 967 8.75 -2.47 10.51
N TYR A 968 9.79 -2.18 11.29
CA TYR A 968 11.14 -1.87 10.79
C TYR A 968 12.03 -3.12 10.71
N VAL A 969 11.55 -4.29 11.16
CA VAL A 969 12.20 -5.59 10.97
C VAL A 969 11.53 -6.31 9.80
N LYS A 970 12.23 -6.43 8.68
CA LYS A 970 11.65 -6.94 7.43
C LYS A 970 11.80 -8.45 7.33
N LEU A 971 10.88 -9.17 7.97
CA LEU A 971 10.84 -10.64 7.99
C LEU A 971 10.88 -11.27 6.60
N HIS A 972 10.40 -10.56 5.56
CA HIS A 972 10.43 -11.08 4.21
C HIS A 972 11.79 -10.96 3.51
N LYS A 973 12.79 -10.33 4.13
CA LYS A 973 14.17 -10.40 3.67
C LYS A 973 14.66 -11.84 3.75
N PRO A 974 15.35 -12.37 2.73
CA PRO A 974 15.87 -13.75 2.77
C PRO A 974 16.75 -13.99 3.99
N PHE A 975 17.56 -13.00 4.33
CA PHE A 975 18.52 -13.08 5.40
C PHE A 975 18.82 -11.68 5.95
N PHE A 976 19.00 -11.61 7.26
CA PHE A 976 19.79 -10.62 7.99
C PHE A 976 20.22 -11.29 9.30
N ILE A 977 21.29 -10.81 9.91
CA ILE A 977 21.79 -11.37 11.18
C ILE A 977 20.67 -11.31 12.24
N GLY A 978 20.34 -12.45 12.86
CA GLY A 978 19.28 -12.55 13.87
C GLY A 978 17.87 -12.79 13.35
N ARG A 979 17.68 -12.90 12.04
CA ARG A 979 16.34 -13.05 11.44
C ARG A 979 15.55 -14.25 11.98
N GLU A 980 16.14 -15.43 11.99
CA GLU A 980 15.43 -16.66 12.39
C GLU A 980 15.01 -16.61 13.86
N ALA A 981 15.92 -16.22 14.75
CA ALA A 981 15.60 -16.00 16.16
C ALA A 981 14.51 -14.93 16.36
N TYR A 982 14.46 -13.90 15.51
CA TYR A 982 13.43 -12.86 15.59
C TYR A 982 12.06 -13.39 15.16
N VAL A 983 12.00 -14.22 14.11
CA VAL A 983 10.75 -14.88 13.69
C VAL A 983 10.21 -15.76 14.82
N GLU A 984 11.07 -16.56 15.44
CA GLU A 984 10.70 -17.40 16.60
C GLU A 984 10.22 -16.54 17.79
N ALA A 985 10.91 -15.44 18.09
CA ALA A 985 10.51 -14.53 19.16
C ALA A 985 9.14 -13.89 18.90
N LEU A 986 8.84 -13.52 17.64
CA LEU A 986 7.55 -12.96 17.25
C LEU A 986 6.41 -13.97 17.39
N GLU A 987 6.66 -15.25 17.09
CA GLU A 987 5.69 -16.33 17.29
C GLU A 987 5.39 -16.57 18.79
N LYS A 988 6.37 -16.30 19.66
CA LYS A 988 6.27 -16.42 21.13
C LYS A 988 6.02 -15.07 21.82
N TRP A 989 5.43 -14.10 21.12
CA TRP A 989 5.25 -12.75 21.63
C TRP A 989 4.23 -12.69 22.78
N GLU A 990 4.71 -12.35 23.99
CA GLU A 990 3.91 -12.31 25.24
C GLU A 990 3.89 -10.96 25.97
N ARG A 991 4.86 -10.07 25.73
CA ARG A 991 5.04 -8.79 26.44
C ARG A 991 5.15 -7.60 25.51
N GLU A 992 4.77 -6.41 25.95
CA GLU A 992 4.82 -5.19 25.12
C GLU A 992 5.10 -3.94 25.95
N ILE A 993 5.61 -2.90 25.28
CA ILE A 993 5.70 -1.55 25.84
C ILE A 993 4.34 -0.88 25.70
N VAL A 994 3.78 -0.45 26.83
CA VAL A 994 2.58 0.40 26.87
C VAL A 994 2.94 1.82 27.27
N ARG A 995 2.17 2.79 26.78
CA ARG A 995 2.23 4.19 27.22
C ARG A 995 1.14 4.43 28.27
N PHE A 996 1.44 5.18 29.32
CA PHE A 996 0.46 5.49 30.37
C PHE A 996 0.55 6.95 30.83
N GLY A 997 -0.57 7.45 31.36
CA GLY A 997 -0.69 8.77 31.97
C GLY A 997 -0.99 8.66 33.46
N VAL A 998 -0.52 9.66 34.22
CA VAL A 998 -0.77 9.80 35.66
C VAL A 998 -1.23 11.24 35.94
N PRO A 999 -2.34 11.45 36.68
CA PRO A 999 -2.86 12.79 36.98
C PRO A 999 -1.88 13.74 37.65
N ALA A 1000 -2.12 15.03 37.52
CA ALA A 1000 -1.35 16.07 38.19
C ALA A 1000 -1.47 15.96 39.73
N GLY A 1001 -0.44 16.41 40.45
CA GLY A 1001 -0.41 16.36 41.92
C GLY A 1001 -0.12 14.98 42.52
N THR A 1002 0.14 13.97 41.68
CA THR A 1002 0.59 12.64 42.12
C THR A 1002 2.09 12.64 42.45
N ARG A 1003 2.52 11.68 43.28
CA ARG A 1003 3.94 11.50 43.58
C ARG A 1003 4.71 11.10 42.31
N PRO A 1004 5.96 11.57 42.12
CA PRO A 1004 6.76 11.22 40.95
C PRO A 1004 6.94 9.70 40.80
N VAL A 1005 6.58 9.18 39.64
CA VAL A 1005 6.84 7.79 39.25
C VAL A 1005 8.21 7.74 38.59
N ARG A 1006 9.01 6.72 38.92
CA ARG A 1006 10.36 6.53 38.38
C ARG A 1006 10.46 5.19 37.65
N ALA A 1007 11.44 5.07 36.76
CA ALA A 1007 11.82 3.80 36.17
C ALA A 1007 12.10 2.75 37.28
N GLY A 1008 11.74 1.50 37.01
CA GLY A 1008 11.79 0.38 37.96
C GLY A 1008 10.52 0.17 38.79
N ALA A 1009 9.61 1.15 38.86
CA ALA A 1009 8.37 1.00 39.62
C ALA A 1009 7.46 -0.12 39.05
N ALA A 1010 6.87 -0.92 39.94
CA ALA A 1010 5.95 -2.00 39.57
C ALA A 1010 4.66 -1.47 38.94
N VAL A 1011 4.26 -2.07 37.83
CA VAL A 1011 2.94 -1.90 37.22
C VAL A 1011 2.05 -3.06 37.63
N THR A 1012 0.84 -2.77 38.10
CA THR A 1012 -0.11 -3.76 38.62
C THR A 1012 -1.47 -3.72 37.92
N ASP A 1013 -2.13 -4.87 37.80
CA ASP A 1013 -3.53 -4.96 37.39
C ASP A 1013 -4.49 -4.46 38.48
N ARG A 1014 -5.80 -4.42 38.19
CA ARG A 1014 -6.85 -4.05 39.18
C ARG A 1014 -6.86 -4.94 40.43
N GLY A 1015 -6.34 -6.16 40.35
CA GLY A 1015 -6.20 -7.06 41.49
C GLY A 1015 -4.92 -6.86 42.30
N GLY A 1016 -4.12 -5.85 41.96
CA GLY A 1016 -2.83 -5.56 42.58
C GLY A 1016 -1.72 -6.51 42.15
N ARG A 1017 -1.93 -7.37 41.15
CA ARG A 1017 -0.88 -8.28 40.66
C ARG A 1017 0.11 -7.52 39.79
N VAL A 1018 1.39 -7.67 40.07
CA VAL A 1018 2.47 -7.11 39.25
C VAL A 1018 2.44 -7.74 37.86
N ILE A 1019 2.29 -6.90 36.84
CA ILE A 1019 2.23 -7.27 35.42
C ILE A 1019 3.38 -6.67 34.61
N GLY A 1020 4.25 -5.85 35.20
CA GLY A 1020 5.33 -5.19 34.48
C GLY A 1020 6.07 -4.14 35.28
N TRP A 1021 6.94 -3.40 34.59
CA TRP A 1021 7.82 -2.40 35.17
C TRP A 1021 7.84 -1.11 34.35
N VAL A 1022 7.83 0.03 35.01
CA VAL A 1022 8.00 1.34 34.38
C VAL A 1022 9.43 1.45 33.84
N THR A 1023 9.58 1.81 32.56
CA THR A 1023 10.88 1.96 31.89
C THR A 1023 11.29 3.44 31.80
N SER A 1024 10.31 4.33 31.62
CA SER A 1024 10.48 5.78 31.59
C SER A 1024 9.25 6.48 32.15
N CYS A 1025 9.44 7.61 32.82
CA CYS A 1025 8.33 8.48 33.24
C CYS A 1025 8.83 9.92 33.43
N VAL A 1026 8.11 10.87 32.86
CA VAL A 1026 8.47 12.29 32.83
C VAL A 1026 7.29 13.14 33.26
N ALA A 1027 7.56 14.30 33.86
CA ALA A 1027 6.56 15.32 34.08
C ALA A 1027 6.32 16.11 32.79
N THR A 1028 5.06 16.50 32.53
CA THR A 1028 4.72 17.36 31.39
C THR A 1028 4.54 18.82 31.85
N PRO A 1029 4.51 19.79 30.91
CA PRO A 1029 4.21 21.19 31.23
C PRO A 1029 2.83 21.44 31.88
N LYS A 1030 1.88 20.48 31.78
CA LYS A 1030 0.55 20.55 32.41
C LYS A 1030 0.56 20.00 33.85
N GLY A 1031 1.69 19.48 34.35
CA GLY A 1031 1.85 18.99 35.73
C GLY A 1031 1.42 17.53 35.97
N ASN A 1032 0.82 16.88 34.98
CA ASN A 1032 0.65 15.42 34.91
C ASN A 1032 1.98 14.72 34.56
N GLN A 1033 2.00 13.39 34.64
CA GLN A 1033 3.14 12.58 34.23
C GLN A 1033 2.74 11.65 33.08
N ILE A 1034 3.66 11.42 32.15
CA ILE A 1034 3.52 10.44 31.07
C ILE A 1034 4.71 9.50 31.16
N GLY A 1035 4.44 8.20 31.02
CA GLY A 1035 5.46 7.17 31.07
C GLY A 1035 5.23 6.03 30.11
N MET A 1036 6.22 5.15 30.06
CA MET A 1036 6.17 3.88 29.35
C MET A 1036 6.55 2.75 30.31
N ALA A 1037 5.98 1.58 30.06
CA ALA A 1037 6.23 0.40 30.86
C ALA A 1037 6.24 -0.87 30.00
N LEU A 1038 7.13 -1.79 30.33
CA LEU A 1038 7.12 -3.15 29.80
C LEU A 1038 6.14 -3.98 30.61
N VAL A 1039 5.12 -4.53 29.96
CA VAL A 1039 4.09 -5.37 30.59
C VAL A 1039 4.05 -6.77 29.96
N TRP A 1040 3.97 -7.81 30.78
CA TRP A 1040 3.80 -9.21 30.37
C TRP A 1040 2.35 -9.52 30.04
N ARG A 1041 1.80 -8.73 29.12
CA ARG A 1041 0.44 -8.87 28.61
C ARG A 1041 0.31 -8.10 27.31
N ARG A 1042 -0.30 -8.72 26.30
CA ARG A 1042 -0.55 -8.10 25.00
C ARG A 1042 -1.92 -7.44 24.89
N GLY A 1043 -1.98 -6.41 24.06
CA GLY A 1043 -3.21 -5.74 23.66
C GLY A 1043 -3.94 -5.11 24.83
N LEU A 1044 -3.22 -4.48 25.77
CA LEU A 1044 -3.87 -3.75 26.85
C LEU A 1044 -4.69 -2.60 26.25
N GLN A 1045 -6.01 -2.60 26.48
CA GLN A 1045 -6.89 -1.61 25.88
C GLN A 1045 -6.62 -0.21 26.45
N GLU A 1046 -6.70 0.79 25.58
CA GLU A 1046 -6.69 2.19 25.98
C GLU A 1046 -7.74 2.45 27.06
N GLY A 1047 -7.38 3.28 28.04
CA GLY A 1047 -8.23 3.56 29.20
C GLY A 1047 -8.20 2.50 30.29
N THR A 1048 -7.49 1.37 30.12
CA THR A 1048 -7.30 0.38 31.19
C THR A 1048 -6.56 1.03 32.37
N PRO A 1049 -7.14 1.05 33.59
CA PRO A 1049 -6.45 1.60 34.75
C PRO A 1049 -5.40 0.60 35.26
N ILE A 1050 -4.26 1.14 35.69
CA ILE A 1050 -3.10 0.41 36.19
C ILE A 1050 -2.64 1.01 37.52
N GLY A 1051 -2.14 0.18 38.44
CA GLY A 1051 -1.54 0.65 39.68
C GLY A 1051 -0.03 0.71 39.58
N LEU A 1052 0.58 1.77 40.12
CA LEU A 1052 2.03 1.99 40.13
C LEU A 1052 2.55 1.95 41.57
N ALA A 1053 3.46 1.02 41.87
CA ALA A 1053 4.03 0.85 43.20
C ALA A 1053 5.39 1.57 43.33
N LEU A 1054 5.41 2.71 44.02
CA LEU A 1054 6.61 3.53 44.19
C LEU A 1054 7.66 2.85 45.09
N GLY A 1055 8.95 3.14 44.83
CA GLY A 1055 10.07 2.64 45.64
C GLY A 1055 10.36 1.15 45.47
N THR A 1056 9.77 0.52 44.45
CA THR A 1056 10.05 -0.85 44.02
C THR A 1056 11.08 -0.87 42.91
N THR A 1057 11.81 -1.97 42.77
CA THR A 1057 12.68 -2.24 41.62
C THR A 1057 12.51 -3.69 41.17
N PRO A 1058 12.82 -4.03 39.90
CA PRO A 1058 12.68 -5.39 39.37
C PRO A 1058 13.48 -6.45 40.15
N GLU A 1059 14.57 -6.05 40.82
CA GLU A 1059 15.43 -6.97 41.59
C GLU A 1059 14.82 -7.37 42.93
N CYS A 1060 13.82 -6.61 43.40
CA CYS A 1060 13.22 -6.80 44.73
C CYS A 1060 11.88 -7.55 44.69
N LEU A 1061 11.28 -7.76 43.51
CA LEU A 1061 9.90 -8.22 43.35
C LEU A 1061 9.72 -9.07 42.08
N GLU A 1062 9.00 -10.19 42.21
CA GLU A 1062 8.69 -11.07 41.09
C GLU A 1062 7.38 -10.67 40.37
N LEU A 1063 7.28 -10.99 39.08
CA LEU A 1063 6.02 -10.90 38.33
C LEU A 1063 4.93 -11.74 39.03
N GLY A 1064 3.71 -11.23 39.08
CA GLY A 1064 2.58 -11.88 39.75
C GLY A 1064 2.50 -11.65 41.27
N ALA A 1065 3.51 -11.05 41.91
CA ALA A 1065 3.42 -10.59 43.29
C ALA A 1065 2.25 -9.61 43.48
N ARG A 1066 1.71 -9.49 44.71
CA ARG A 1066 0.58 -8.59 45.00
C ARG A 1066 1.03 -7.36 45.75
N LEU A 1067 0.72 -6.19 45.21
CA LEU A 1067 1.00 -4.88 45.80
C LEU A 1067 -0.26 -3.99 45.75
N PRO A 1068 -0.47 -3.12 46.75
CA PRO A 1068 -1.53 -2.12 46.69
C PRO A 1068 -1.22 -1.05 45.64
N TRP A 1069 -2.28 -0.43 45.09
CA TRP A 1069 -2.14 0.73 44.23
C TRP A 1069 -1.69 1.94 45.07
N LEU A 1070 -0.45 2.39 44.87
CA LEU A 1070 0.07 3.59 45.52
C LEU A 1070 -0.18 4.84 44.68
N VAL A 1071 -0.11 4.69 43.35
CA VAL A 1071 -0.48 5.71 42.37
C VAL A 1071 -1.33 5.05 41.31
N GLU A 1072 -2.44 5.69 40.93
CA GLU A 1072 -3.30 5.23 39.83
C GLU A 1072 -2.87 5.91 38.52
N GLY A 1073 -2.71 5.10 37.48
CA GLY A 1073 -2.46 5.54 36.11
C GLY A 1073 -3.44 4.91 35.14
N LYS A 1074 -3.42 5.38 33.89
CA LYS A 1074 -4.31 4.91 32.82
C LYS A 1074 -3.50 4.65 31.56
N VAL A 1075 -3.74 3.52 30.90
CA VAL A 1075 -3.12 3.22 29.61
C VAL A 1075 -3.63 4.21 28.56
N LEU A 1076 -2.70 4.76 27.79
CA LEU A 1076 -2.93 5.69 26.70
C LEU A 1076 -2.70 4.99 25.36
N PRO A 1077 -3.18 5.57 24.23
CA PRO A 1077 -2.72 5.15 22.91
C PRO A 1077 -1.20 5.05 22.86
N ARG A 1078 -0.67 3.97 22.27
CA ARG A 1078 0.79 3.74 22.21
C ARG A 1078 1.50 4.92 21.54
N PHE A 1079 0.87 5.48 20.52
CA PHE A 1079 1.34 6.65 19.77
C PHE A 1079 0.23 7.71 19.66
N PRO A 1080 0.46 8.97 20.06
CA PRO A 1080 -0.61 9.97 20.23
C PRO A 1080 -1.28 10.40 18.93
N TRP A 1081 -0.56 10.38 17.80
CA TRP A 1081 -1.08 10.87 16.51
C TRP A 1081 -2.24 10.06 15.93
N GLU A 1082 -2.60 8.93 16.54
CA GLU A 1082 -3.74 8.11 16.15
C GLU A 1082 -5.07 8.54 16.80
N ALA A 1083 -5.04 9.35 17.87
CA ALA A 1083 -6.25 9.69 18.64
C ALA A 1083 -6.30 11.11 19.24
N GLU A 1084 -5.16 11.75 19.58
CA GLU A 1084 -5.15 13.07 20.24
C GLU A 1084 -3.95 13.94 19.76
N PRO A 1085 -4.14 15.26 19.54
CA PRO A 1085 -2.99 16.17 19.51
C PRO A 1085 -2.26 16.12 20.86
N PHE A 1086 -0.92 16.13 20.84
CA PHE A 1086 -0.04 15.95 22.00
C PHE A 1086 -0.53 16.65 23.30
N GLY A 1087 -0.64 15.89 24.40
CA GLY A 1087 -0.90 16.40 25.75
C GLY A 1087 -2.18 15.86 26.43
N TRP A 1088 -2.08 14.73 27.12
CA TRP A 1088 -3.17 14.11 27.91
C TRP A 1088 -3.74 15.06 28.98
N GLU A 1089 -5.08 15.16 29.06
CA GLU A 1089 -5.79 16.16 29.88
C GLU A 1089 -6.23 15.68 31.27
N GLY A 1090 -6.12 14.39 31.58
CA GLY A 1090 -6.34 13.90 32.93
C GLY A 1090 -7.76 13.49 33.31
N ASP A 1091 -8.74 13.66 32.41
CA ASP A 1091 -10.15 13.34 32.65
C ASP A 1091 -10.51 11.84 32.50
#